data_AF-A6EFM5-F1
#
_entry.id   AF-A6EFM5-F1
#
_cell.length_a   1.000
_cell.length_b   1.000
_cell.length_c   1.000
_cell.angle_alpha   90.00
_cell.angle_beta   90.00
_cell.angle_gamma   90.00
#
_symmetry.space_group_name_H-M   'P 1'
#
loop_
_entity.id
_entity.type
_entity.pdbx_description
1 polymer ?
#
loop_
_entity_poly.entity_id
_entity_poly.type
_entity_poly.pdbx_seq_one_letter_code
_entity_poly.pdbx_strand_id
1 'polypeptide(L)'
;MKNFRSLLRPLVLCLCIGTVALQSSCRKDDTFHEEPAEREVVNMNTYDYLKSKRGIYDSLVFLIDRLGLADTLKNETVTLFAPTNESFKLAITNLNNLRASTGKSPLFLANIDTRHLDTLLTKYIIKGAYPSDSLTKQDGLMFYGVKYQRMMHAKKLTSSSSGYGNGGPAYIQFDDTKQSIFNRYWSTTTTGSIDIQTNNGFVHIVEPNHVFGFDEFVSRITFIPKVNMPFYGTPLTIPGVINAVDFDLGGPGLGYADSDDKNDLAYYRSAEGVDIATYNGGFKVEKTVSGEWLAYTVSVAEDGDYDMMAVLASGGDGRRFSLEVDGVNVTGIQAVPNTGANNTFGGVSTTVPLTKGKHIIRFNIVTGGFDVYQLIFTPKMTNVPDGLTATWLEHWGNHNQFLRLFDYTDHIAVYHDQYMFSSVTWPKQVFSDAWAYVKQTYGGNATFGTDQRLRLILHRVIPATDNLGGGHPAHYLDSSHDFKNVLDCGLGDWSLPEGQNIGLPVHEMGHIVEDNIDGIKGSPTGVIWGDSKFMEIFNYDVYKKIGLDRMAADVVTEMEAKNPYRSYPGIAFPGVRWFTEWFYPIYNQHGKEQLLNKYFQVLRANFPRNGNRIERSKPMNLGEFVHFYSGAAGVDLSAQARIAFNPALGADHWPDKDEGDPKYWPPYKAPQYWTEYGEAQFQQAKRDFPNVRY
;
A
#
# COMPACT_ATOMS: atom_id res chain seq x y z
N MET A 1 -2.47 -29.80 101.89
CA MET A 1 -1.35 -29.10 101.21
C MET A 1 -0.38 -30.11 100.59
N LYS A 2 -0.68 -30.69 99.42
CA LYS A 2 0.25 -31.56 98.65
C LYS A 2 0.04 -31.50 97.12
N ASN A 3 -0.57 -30.43 96.60
CA ASN A 3 -0.82 -30.22 95.16
C ASN A 3 -0.06 -28.99 94.62
N PHE A 4 1.27 -28.97 94.74
CA PHE A 4 2.08 -27.95 94.03
C PHE A 4 3.49 -28.42 93.65
N ARG A 5 3.83 -29.71 93.88
CA ARG A 5 5.20 -30.24 93.67
C ARG A 5 5.35 -31.26 92.54
N SER A 6 4.28 -31.64 91.82
CA SER A 6 4.39 -32.51 90.63
C SER A 6 4.42 -31.76 89.28
N LEU A 7 4.25 -30.43 89.29
CA LEU A 7 4.26 -29.59 88.07
C LEU A 7 5.60 -28.89 87.78
N LEU A 8 6.61 -28.99 88.67
CA LEU A 8 7.89 -28.27 88.53
C LEU A 8 9.04 -29.12 87.98
N ARG A 9 8.87 -30.44 87.81
CA ARG A 9 9.92 -31.31 87.24
C ARG A 9 10.00 -31.33 85.70
N PRO A 10 8.91 -31.18 84.92
CA PRO A 10 9.04 -31.00 83.47
C PRO A 10 9.46 -29.57 83.08
N LEU A 11 9.22 -28.56 83.94
CA LEU A 11 9.51 -27.16 83.62
C LEU A 11 11.00 -26.78 83.77
N VAL A 12 11.72 -27.38 84.73
CA VAL A 12 13.17 -27.11 84.93
C VAL A 12 14.03 -27.89 83.93
N LEU A 13 13.57 -29.05 83.44
CA LEU A 13 14.26 -29.79 82.38
C LEU A 13 14.08 -29.11 81.00
N CYS A 14 12.94 -28.45 80.74
CA CYS A 14 12.75 -27.64 79.54
C CYS A 14 13.58 -26.33 79.56
N LEU A 15 13.86 -25.77 80.74
CA LEU A 15 14.62 -24.52 80.84
C LEU A 15 16.15 -24.72 80.68
N CYS A 16 16.68 -25.92 80.94
CA CYS A 16 18.10 -26.24 80.71
C CYS A 16 18.39 -26.77 79.30
N ILE A 17 17.38 -27.27 78.57
CA ILE A 17 17.49 -27.60 77.14
C ILE A 17 17.36 -26.34 76.27
N GLY A 18 16.61 -25.33 76.74
CA GLY A 18 16.47 -24.04 76.06
C GLY A 18 17.70 -23.12 76.11
N THR A 19 18.64 -23.31 77.04
CA THR A 19 19.85 -22.46 77.17
C THR A 19 21.11 -23.06 76.56
N VAL A 20 21.16 -24.37 76.32
CA VAL A 20 22.27 -25.02 75.56
C VAL A 20 22.01 -24.99 74.05
N ALA A 21 20.75 -24.87 73.61
CA ALA A 21 20.41 -24.64 72.20
C ALA A 21 20.66 -23.19 71.71
N LEU A 22 21.03 -22.27 72.61
CA LEU A 22 21.37 -20.88 72.28
C LEU A 22 22.90 -20.63 72.14
N GLN A 23 23.73 -21.68 72.18
CA GLN A 23 25.19 -21.56 71.99
C GLN A 23 25.82 -22.48 70.94
N SER A 24 25.02 -23.22 70.17
CA SER A 24 25.47 -23.74 68.86
C SER A 24 25.36 -22.62 67.81
N SER A 25 26.18 -21.61 68.02
CA SER A 25 26.61 -20.62 67.05
C SER A 25 27.12 -21.34 65.81
N CYS A 26 26.30 -21.44 64.76
CA CYS A 26 26.84 -21.58 63.42
C CYS A 26 27.72 -20.36 63.16
N ARG A 27 28.99 -20.62 62.88
CA ARG A 27 29.94 -19.61 62.39
C ARG A 27 29.33 -18.89 61.21
N LYS A 28 29.54 -17.58 61.20
CA LYS A 28 29.21 -16.71 60.09
C LYS A 28 30.13 -17.06 58.92
N ASP A 29 29.67 -17.93 58.04
CA ASP A 29 30.27 -18.09 56.71
C ASP A 29 29.69 -16.97 55.83
N ASP A 30 30.48 -15.91 55.66
CA ASP A 30 30.20 -14.75 54.80
C ASP A 30 30.37 -15.11 53.30
N THR A 31 29.70 -16.19 52.86
CA THR A 31 29.55 -16.54 51.43
C THR A 31 28.13 -17.05 51.20
N PHE A 32 27.22 -16.12 50.88
CA PHE A 32 25.93 -16.48 50.29
C PHE A 32 26.19 -17.03 48.89
N HIS A 33 26.16 -18.35 48.75
CA HIS A 33 26.04 -18.99 47.45
C HIS A 33 24.60 -18.76 46.96
N GLU A 34 24.43 -18.00 45.88
CA GLU A 34 23.20 -18.02 45.09
C GLU A 34 23.09 -19.41 44.45
N GLU A 35 22.43 -20.35 45.12
CA GLU A 35 22.00 -21.55 44.44
C GLU A 35 20.91 -21.17 43.43
N PRO A 36 21.06 -21.48 42.13
CA PRO A 36 20.04 -21.18 41.14
C PRO A 36 18.76 -21.93 41.51
N ALA A 37 17.63 -21.22 41.63
CA ALA A 37 16.35 -21.84 41.89
C ALA A 37 16.09 -22.94 40.85
N GLU A 38 15.95 -24.19 41.30
CA GLU A 38 15.66 -25.32 40.42
C GLU A 38 14.31 -25.09 39.71
N ARG A 39 14.30 -25.19 38.38
CA ARG A 39 13.09 -25.03 37.58
C ARG A 39 12.20 -26.27 37.74
N GLU A 40 10.91 -26.08 38.00
CA GLU A 40 9.95 -27.18 38.03
C GLU A 40 9.72 -27.70 36.59
N VAL A 41 10.20 -28.90 36.28
CA VAL A 41 9.97 -29.54 34.96
C VAL A 41 8.82 -30.52 35.06
N VAL A 42 7.79 -30.33 34.23
CA VAL A 42 6.62 -31.21 34.14
C VAL A 42 6.54 -31.86 32.76
N ASN A 43 6.41 -33.19 32.72
CA ASN A 43 6.29 -33.95 31.48
C ASN A 43 4.86 -33.93 30.91
N MET A 44 4.34 -32.73 30.65
CA MET A 44 3.02 -32.46 30.07
C MET A 44 3.12 -31.23 29.16
N ASN A 45 2.27 -31.11 28.14
CA ASN A 45 2.10 -29.83 27.44
C ASN A 45 1.38 -28.82 28.36
N THR A 46 1.42 -27.54 27.98
CA THR A 46 0.87 -26.43 28.78
C THR A 46 -0.60 -26.64 29.12
N TYR A 47 -1.42 -27.05 28.16
CA TYR A 47 -2.85 -27.29 28.38
C TYR A 47 -3.13 -28.45 29.35
N ASP A 48 -2.45 -29.58 29.18
CA ASP A 48 -2.63 -30.76 30.03
C ASP A 48 -2.10 -30.52 31.45
N TYR A 49 -1.03 -29.72 31.59
CA TYR A 49 -0.57 -29.24 32.89
C TYR A 49 -1.68 -28.45 33.61
N LEU A 50 -2.34 -27.49 32.94
CA LEU A 50 -3.44 -26.73 33.55
C LEU A 50 -4.58 -27.65 33.99
N LYS A 51 -4.96 -28.63 33.15
CA LYS A 51 -5.99 -29.62 33.48
C LYS A 51 -5.64 -30.52 34.66
N SER A 52 -4.35 -30.81 34.86
CA SER A 52 -3.89 -31.63 35.98
C SER A 52 -4.07 -30.92 37.34
N LYS A 53 -4.11 -29.59 37.36
CA LYS A 53 -4.23 -28.76 38.57
C LYS A 53 -5.69 -28.32 38.81
N ARG A 54 -6.57 -29.30 38.98
CA ARG A 54 -8.00 -29.07 39.31
C ARG A 54 -8.16 -28.21 40.55
N GLY A 55 -9.13 -27.29 40.55
CA GLY A 55 -9.35 -26.34 41.64
C GLY A 55 -8.50 -25.07 41.54
N ILE A 56 -7.48 -25.04 40.67
CA ILE A 56 -6.59 -23.87 40.50
C ILE A 56 -6.89 -23.13 39.20
N TYR A 57 -7.05 -23.84 38.08
CA TYR A 57 -7.18 -23.24 36.74
C TYR A 57 -8.50 -23.55 36.03
N ASP A 58 -9.53 -24.01 36.73
CA ASP A 58 -10.77 -24.47 36.09
C ASP A 58 -11.43 -23.37 35.23
N SER A 59 -11.41 -22.12 35.70
CA SER A 59 -11.94 -20.96 34.95
C SER A 59 -11.09 -20.62 33.73
N LEU A 60 -9.77 -20.75 33.84
CA LEU A 60 -8.83 -20.55 32.74
C LEU A 60 -9.02 -21.63 31.66
N VAL A 61 -9.08 -22.90 32.06
CA VAL A 61 -9.33 -24.04 31.17
C VAL A 61 -10.69 -23.91 30.50
N PHE A 62 -11.74 -23.53 31.25
CA PHE A 62 -13.05 -23.28 30.68
C PHE A 62 -13.02 -22.24 29.55
N LEU A 63 -12.32 -21.11 29.74
CA LEU A 63 -12.21 -20.10 28.67
C LEU A 63 -11.32 -20.56 27.52
N ILE A 64 -10.21 -21.24 27.78
CA ILE A 64 -9.37 -21.83 26.72
C ILE A 64 -10.20 -22.73 25.82
N ASP A 65 -11.05 -23.58 26.41
CA ASP A 65 -11.93 -24.49 25.67
C ASP A 65 -13.01 -23.72 24.91
N ARG A 66 -13.68 -22.76 25.57
CA ARG A 66 -14.74 -21.94 24.98
C ARG A 66 -14.26 -21.10 23.79
N LEU A 67 -13.00 -20.69 23.80
CA LEU A 67 -12.41 -19.80 22.79
C LEU A 67 -11.59 -20.55 21.72
N GLY A 68 -11.54 -21.88 21.78
CA GLY A 68 -10.81 -22.69 20.81
C GLY A 68 -9.29 -22.54 20.88
N LEU A 69 -8.73 -22.23 22.06
CA LEU A 69 -7.29 -22.02 22.26
C LEU A 69 -6.55 -23.28 22.75
N ALA A 70 -7.26 -24.40 22.93
CA ALA A 70 -6.66 -25.64 23.44
C ALA A 70 -5.51 -26.14 22.55
N ASP A 71 -5.67 -26.09 21.23
CA ASP A 71 -4.64 -26.57 20.30
C ASP A 71 -3.38 -25.70 20.32
N THR A 72 -3.54 -24.37 20.47
CA THR A 72 -2.41 -23.46 20.67
C THR A 72 -1.60 -23.85 21.90
N LEU A 73 -2.26 -24.13 23.04
CA LEU A 73 -1.56 -24.49 24.28
C LEU A 73 -1.04 -25.94 24.30
N LYS A 74 -1.50 -26.82 23.39
CA LYS A 74 -0.98 -28.18 23.25
C LYS A 74 0.23 -28.26 22.32
N ASN A 75 0.16 -27.53 21.21
CA ASN A 75 1.00 -27.79 20.04
C ASN A 75 2.02 -26.68 19.75
N GLU A 76 1.72 -25.43 20.13
CA GLU A 76 2.63 -24.31 19.85
C GLU A 76 3.60 -24.06 21.01
N THR A 77 4.75 -23.46 20.70
CA THR A 77 5.69 -23.00 21.72
C THR A 77 5.18 -21.70 22.35
N VAL A 78 4.76 -21.74 23.62
CA VAL A 78 4.13 -20.59 24.30
C VAL A 78 4.70 -20.32 25.69
N THR A 79 4.59 -19.08 26.14
CA THR A 79 4.79 -18.70 27.54
C THR A 79 3.45 -18.21 28.08
N LEU A 80 2.91 -18.93 29.06
CA LEU A 80 1.64 -18.63 29.67
C LEU A 80 1.86 -17.91 31.00
N PHE A 81 1.34 -16.69 31.11
CA PHE A 81 1.15 -16.02 32.39
C PHE A 81 -0.21 -16.45 32.95
N ALA A 82 -0.27 -17.53 33.72
CA ALA A 82 -1.51 -18.21 34.09
C ALA A 82 -2.26 -17.48 35.23
N PRO A 83 -3.41 -16.82 34.96
CA PRO A 83 -4.32 -16.39 36.02
C PRO A 83 -4.98 -17.60 36.69
N THR A 84 -5.22 -17.50 38.00
CA THR A 84 -5.87 -18.56 38.78
C THR A 84 -7.38 -18.34 38.88
N ASN A 85 -8.11 -19.31 39.40
CA ASN A 85 -9.55 -19.21 39.68
C ASN A 85 -9.92 -17.94 40.49
N GLU A 86 -9.07 -17.51 41.43
CA GLU A 86 -9.32 -16.29 42.20
C GLU A 86 -9.32 -15.03 41.32
N SER A 87 -8.45 -14.96 40.30
CA SER A 87 -8.42 -13.83 39.36
C SER A 87 -9.73 -13.65 38.59
N PHE A 88 -10.33 -14.77 38.16
CA PHE A 88 -11.62 -14.76 37.46
C PHE A 88 -12.78 -14.46 38.40
N LYS A 89 -12.74 -15.01 39.61
CA LYS A 89 -13.73 -14.75 40.65
C LYS A 89 -13.76 -13.28 41.02
N LEU A 90 -12.62 -12.64 41.24
CA LEU A 90 -12.53 -11.18 41.47
C LEU A 90 -13.15 -10.39 40.32
N ALA A 91 -12.81 -10.73 39.08
CA ALA A 91 -13.33 -10.05 37.89
C ALA A 91 -14.86 -10.16 37.76
N ILE A 92 -15.41 -11.37 37.93
CA ILE A 92 -16.86 -11.63 37.88
C ILE A 92 -17.60 -11.01 39.07
N THR A 93 -17.01 -11.05 40.27
CA THR A 93 -17.59 -10.39 41.45
C THR A 93 -17.65 -8.88 41.24
N ASN A 94 -16.58 -8.25 40.79
CA ASN A 94 -16.57 -6.80 40.52
C ASN A 94 -17.61 -6.41 39.46
N LEU A 95 -17.70 -7.20 38.38
CA LEU A 95 -18.71 -7.05 37.34
C LEU A 95 -20.13 -7.13 37.92
N ASN A 96 -20.42 -8.17 38.69
CA ASN A 96 -21.78 -8.42 39.19
C ASN A 96 -22.17 -7.47 40.33
N ASN A 97 -21.22 -6.97 41.12
CA ASN A 97 -21.46 -5.88 42.07
C ASN A 97 -21.93 -4.61 41.35
N LEU A 98 -21.24 -4.24 40.26
CA LEU A 98 -21.65 -3.10 39.43
C LEU A 98 -23.01 -3.34 38.76
N ARG A 99 -23.27 -4.53 38.24
CA ARG A 99 -24.56 -4.88 37.62
C ARG A 99 -25.70 -4.85 38.64
N ALA A 100 -25.49 -5.40 39.84
CA ALA A 100 -26.47 -5.36 40.92
C ALA A 100 -26.79 -3.92 41.35
N SER A 101 -25.78 -3.07 41.53
CA SER A 101 -25.99 -1.65 41.86
C SER A 101 -26.70 -0.84 40.75
N THR A 102 -26.74 -1.36 39.52
CA THR A 102 -27.44 -0.75 38.37
C THR A 102 -28.70 -1.51 37.95
N GLY A 103 -29.22 -2.42 38.78
CA GLY A 103 -30.45 -3.16 38.54
C GLY A 103 -30.39 -4.21 37.41
N LYS A 104 -29.18 -4.59 36.97
CA LYS A 104 -28.96 -5.57 35.89
C LYS A 104 -28.73 -6.98 36.46
N SER A 105 -29.23 -8.00 35.77
CA SER A 105 -29.00 -9.41 36.11
C SER A 105 -27.51 -9.78 36.06
N PRO A 106 -27.02 -10.71 36.90
CA PRO A 106 -25.61 -11.11 36.89
C PRO A 106 -25.19 -11.76 35.57
N LEU A 107 -23.90 -11.64 35.23
CA LEU A 107 -23.25 -12.31 34.13
C LEU A 107 -22.15 -13.25 34.65
N PHE A 108 -21.89 -14.31 33.88
CA PHE A 108 -20.87 -15.31 34.17
C PHE A 108 -20.00 -15.53 32.95
N LEU A 109 -18.82 -16.13 33.13
CA LEU A 109 -17.90 -16.45 32.04
C LEU A 109 -18.55 -17.25 30.91
N ALA A 110 -19.59 -18.04 31.19
CA ALA A 110 -20.34 -18.79 30.18
C ALA A 110 -21.27 -17.93 29.30
N ASN A 111 -21.67 -16.75 29.78
CA ASN A 111 -22.73 -15.92 29.19
C ASN A 111 -22.21 -14.57 28.68
N ILE A 112 -20.98 -14.20 29.03
CA ILE A 112 -20.31 -13.02 28.47
C ILE A 112 -19.95 -13.31 27.00
N ASP A 113 -20.06 -12.30 26.15
CA ASP A 113 -19.69 -12.37 24.74
C ASP A 113 -18.23 -12.83 24.57
N THR A 114 -18.01 -13.84 23.74
CA THR A 114 -16.71 -14.46 23.52
C THR A 114 -15.69 -13.50 22.92
N ARG A 115 -16.11 -12.45 22.19
CA ARG A 115 -15.21 -11.47 21.58
C ARG A 115 -14.44 -10.64 22.62
N HIS A 116 -15.13 -10.24 23.69
CA HIS A 116 -14.48 -9.55 24.80
C HIS A 116 -13.53 -10.49 25.54
N LEU A 117 -13.91 -11.76 25.73
CA LEU A 117 -13.11 -12.74 26.44
C LEU A 117 -11.86 -13.17 25.65
N ASP A 118 -11.96 -13.34 24.32
CA ASP A 118 -10.83 -13.72 23.46
C ASP A 118 -9.71 -12.68 23.51
N THR A 119 -10.07 -11.39 23.34
CA THR A 119 -9.09 -10.30 23.40
C THR A 119 -8.49 -10.07 24.80
N LEU A 120 -9.19 -10.46 25.86
CA LEU A 120 -8.69 -10.36 27.23
C LEU A 120 -7.79 -11.55 27.60
N LEU A 121 -8.18 -12.78 27.23
CA LEU A 121 -7.43 -13.99 27.55
C LEU A 121 -6.10 -14.09 26.79
N THR A 122 -6.11 -13.73 25.50
CA THR A 122 -4.93 -13.85 24.64
C THR A 122 -3.76 -12.95 25.04
N LYS A 123 -4.00 -11.95 25.91
CA LYS A 123 -2.95 -11.14 26.54
C LYS A 123 -2.00 -11.99 27.40
N TYR A 124 -2.51 -13.05 28.00
CA TYR A 124 -1.76 -13.90 28.95
C TYR A 124 -0.97 -15.03 28.27
N ILE A 125 -1.20 -15.25 26.97
CA ILE A 125 -0.57 -16.34 26.21
C ILE A 125 0.38 -15.69 25.21
N ILE A 126 1.69 -15.85 25.43
CA ILE A 126 2.74 -15.19 24.67
C ILE A 126 3.38 -16.20 23.71
N LYS A 127 3.60 -15.79 22.46
CA LYS A 127 4.24 -16.64 21.46
C LYS A 127 5.74 -16.76 21.73
N GLY A 128 6.24 -17.98 21.91
CA GLY A 128 7.64 -18.28 22.22
C GLY A 128 7.86 -18.72 23.67
N ALA A 129 9.07 -19.20 23.96
CA ALA A 129 9.47 -19.70 25.27
C ALA A 129 10.38 -18.68 25.99
N TYR A 130 9.85 -18.04 27.04
CA TYR A 130 10.52 -17.00 27.81
C TYR A 130 10.62 -17.44 29.28
N PRO A 131 11.67 -18.17 29.66
CA PRO A 131 11.99 -18.38 31.08
C PRO A 131 12.39 -17.05 31.72
N SER A 132 12.32 -16.96 33.04
CA SER A 132 12.56 -15.75 33.81
C SER A 132 13.94 -15.14 33.55
N ASP A 133 14.96 -15.97 33.31
CA ASP A 133 16.33 -15.52 33.01
C ASP A 133 16.44 -14.75 31.69
N SER A 134 15.49 -14.95 30.76
CA SER A 134 15.40 -14.16 29.52
C SER A 134 14.85 -12.74 29.73
N LEU A 135 14.29 -12.46 30.92
CA LEU A 135 13.60 -11.21 31.26
C LEU A 135 14.43 -10.29 32.16
N THR A 136 15.74 -10.52 32.24
CA THR A 136 16.68 -9.84 33.16
C THR A 136 17.18 -8.48 32.66
N LYS A 137 16.84 -8.09 31.43
CA LYS A 137 17.25 -6.80 30.85
C LYS A 137 16.72 -5.63 31.69
N GLN A 138 17.49 -4.54 31.71
CA GLN A 138 17.14 -3.31 32.45
C GLN A 138 15.74 -2.80 32.08
N ASP A 139 15.38 -2.84 30.81
CA ASP A 139 14.08 -2.39 30.30
C ASP A 139 13.07 -3.53 30.11
N GLY A 140 13.37 -4.73 30.63
CA GLY A 140 12.57 -5.93 30.40
C GLY A 140 12.55 -6.36 28.93
N LEU A 141 11.49 -7.05 28.54
CA LEU A 141 11.29 -7.55 27.18
C LEU A 141 9.87 -7.26 26.71
N MET A 142 9.76 -6.73 25.50
CA MET A 142 8.50 -6.57 24.77
C MET A 142 8.24 -7.82 23.92
N PHE A 143 7.00 -8.30 23.91
CA PHE A 143 6.59 -9.44 23.10
C PHE A 143 5.12 -9.34 22.72
N TYR A 144 4.65 -10.24 21.87
CA TYR A 144 3.29 -10.23 21.34
C TYR A 144 2.48 -11.42 21.86
N GLY A 145 1.22 -11.17 22.22
CA GLY A 145 0.26 -12.23 22.49
C GLY A 145 0.04 -13.13 21.26
N VAL A 146 -0.43 -14.35 21.48
CA VAL A 146 -0.66 -15.37 20.42
C VAL A 146 -1.68 -14.95 19.35
N LYS A 147 -2.56 -13.98 19.65
CA LYS A 147 -3.50 -13.38 18.71
C LYS A 147 -3.41 -11.85 18.76
N TYR A 148 -3.83 -11.23 17.66
CA TYR A 148 -4.01 -9.77 17.51
C TYR A 148 -2.74 -8.91 17.64
N GLN A 149 -1.55 -9.50 17.69
CA GLN A 149 -0.27 -8.77 17.82
C GLN A 149 -0.31 -7.75 18.97
N ARG A 150 -0.98 -8.09 20.09
CA ARG A 150 -1.02 -7.20 21.25
C ARG A 150 0.34 -7.17 21.92
N MET A 151 0.92 -5.97 21.96
CA MET A 151 2.19 -5.70 22.62
C MET A 151 2.04 -5.86 24.13
N MET A 152 2.84 -6.72 24.71
CA MET A 152 2.92 -7.03 26.13
C MET A 152 4.37 -6.84 26.59
N HIS A 153 4.57 -6.67 27.88
CA HIS A 153 5.90 -6.50 28.47
C HIS A 153 6.09 -7.41 29.68
N ALA A 154 7.31 -7.93 29.88
CA ALA A 154 7.68 -8.52 31.16
C ALA A 154 9.13 -8.22 31.56
N LYS A 155 9.35 -8.15 32.87
CA LYS A 155 10.66 -7.91 33.48
C LYS A 155 10.82 -8.74 34.75
N LYS A 156 11.94 -9.45 34.88
CA LYS A 156 12.33 -10.15 36.10
C LYS A 156 12.82 -9.14 37.14
N LEU A 157 12.31 -9.26 38.36
CA LEU A 157 12.68 -8.47 39.53
C LEU A 157 12.92 -9.40 40.72
N THR A 158 13.62 -8.91 41.75
CA THR A 158 13.78 -9.60 43.02
C THR A 158 13.15 -8.79 44.13
N SER A 159 12.55 -9.47 45.09
CA SER A 159 12.06 -8.83 46.32
C SER A 159 13.22 -8.60 47.30
N SER A 160 13.04 -7.72 48.28
CA SER A 160 14.02 -7.53 49.36
C SER A 160 13.65 -8.44 50.54
N SER A 161 14.64 -9.10 51.14
CA SER A 161 14.45 -9.95 52.32
C SER A 161 15.31 -9.43 53.48
N SER A 162 14.71 -9.28 54.66
CA SER A 162 15.40 -9.00 55.94
C SER A 162 16.52 -7.95 55.90
N GLY A 163 16.28 -6.80 55.27
CA GLY A 163 17.25 -5.69 55.23
C GLY A 163 18.34 -5.82 54.16
N TYR A 164 18.30 -6.84 53.32
CA TYR A 164 19.15 -6.99 52.14
C TYR A 164 18.35 -6.65 50.87
N GLY A 165 18.76 -5.59 50.18
CA GLY A 165 18.19 -5.22 48.88
C GLY A 165 18.41 -6.33 47.87
N ASN A 166 17.35 -6.77 47.19
CA ASN A 166 17.37 -7.77 46.10
C ASN A 166 17.69 -9.23 46.49
N GLY A 167 17.67 -9.62 47.76
CA GLY A 167 17.94 -11.01 48.21
C GLY A 167 16.72 -11.88 48.51
N GLY A 168 15.52 -11.43 48.16
CA GLY A 168 14.27 -12.20 48.27
C GLY A 168 13.93 -12.96 46.97
N PRO A 169 12.85 -13.76 46.96
CA PRO A 169 12.45 -14.54 45.78
C PRO A 169 12.25 -13.64 44.55
N ALA A 170 12.66 -14.16 43.40
CA ALA A 170 12.47 -13.53 42.11
C ALA A 170 11.01 -13.66 41.65
N TYR A 171 10.50 -12.61 41.02
CA TYR A 171 9.18 -12.58 40.39
C TYR A 171 9.28 -11.85 39.06
N ILE A 172 8.27 -12.02 38.22
CA ILE A 172 8.14 -11.31 36.95
C ILE A 172 7.06 -10.24 37.11
N GLN A 173 7.43 -9.00 36.82
CA GLN A 173 6.47 -7.95 36.49
C GLN A 173 5.95 -8.23 35.08
N PHE A 174 4.64 -8.28 34.92
CA PHE A 174 3.95 -8.53 33.65
C PHE A 174 2.96 -7.42 33.37
N ASP A 175 3.08 -6.79 32.21
CA ASP A 175 2.34 -5.56 31.89
C ASP A 175 1.52 -5.70 30.61
N ASP A 176 0.26 -5.29 30.70
CA ASP A 176 -0.53 -4.90 29.54
C ASP A 176 -0.18 -3.47 29.14
N THR A 177 0.52 -3.33 28.03
CA THR A 177 1.04 -2.04 27.57
C THR A 177 -0.03 -1.09 27.07
N LYS A 178 -1.27 -1.59 26.88
CA LYS A 178 -2.34 -0.88 26.15
C LYS A 178 -1.92 -0.43 24.74
N GLN A 179 -0.98 -1.16 24.12
CA GLN A 179 -0.31 -0.79 22.85
C GLN A 179 0.40 0.57 22.89
N SER A 180 0.71 1.07 24.08
CA SER A 180 1.49 2.28 24.29
C SER A 180 2.94 1.92 24.57
N ILE A 181 3.88 2.68 24.02
CA ILE A 181 5.29 2.59 24.40
C ILE A 181 5.62 3.34 25.70
N PHE A 182 4.68 4.14 26.23
CA PHE A 182 4.87 4.89 27.47
C PHE A 182 4.32 4.14 28.68
N ASN A 183 5.20 3.82 29.64
CA ASN A 183 4.91 3.02 30.82
C ASN A 183 3.79 3.57 31.72
N ARG A 184 3.55 4.89 31.72
CA ARG A 184 2.48 5.52 32.52
C ARG A 184 1.07 5.05 32.17
N TYR A 185 0.90 4.44 30.99
CA TYR A 185 -0.37 3.92 30.52
C TYR A 185 -0.48 2.40 30.68
N TRP A 186 0.57 1.74 31.15
CA TRP A 186 0.60 0.30 31.29
C TRP A 186 -0.17 -0.13 32.54
N SER A 187 -0.84 -1.28 32.45
CA SER A 187 -1.43 -1.94 33.61
C SER A 187 -0.57 -3.13 33.99
N THR A 188 -0.11 -3.14 35.25
CA THR A 188 0.88 -4.09 35.74
C THR A 188 0.26 -5.15 36.65
N THR A 189 0.77 -6.37 36.58
CA THR A 189 0.62 -7.42 37.60
C THR A 189 1.98 -8.08 37.87
N THR A 190 2.07 -8.86 38.94
CA THR A 190 3.25 -9.67 39.29
C THR A 190 2.91 -11.16 39.30
N THR A 191 3.94 -12.00 39.24
CA THR A 191 3.83 -13.47 39.34
C THR A 191 4.13 -13.95 40.76
N GLY A 192 3.37 -14.92 41.26
CA GLY A 192 3.66 -15.60 42.53
C GLY A 192 4.59 -16.80 42.39
N SER A 193 4.69 -17.41 41.20
CA SER A 193 5.62 -18.49 40.87
C SER A 193 6.04 -18.38 39.41
N ILE A 194 7.27 -18.77 39.10
CA ILE A 194 7.89 -18.60 37.78
C ILE A 194 8.62 -19.88 37.36
N ASP A 195 8.88 -20.02 36.06
CA ASP A 195 9.70 -21.08 35.46
C ASP A 195 9.20 -22.53 35.61
N ILE A 196 7.88 -22.74 35.55
CA ILE A 196 7.33 -24.09 35.40
C ILE A 196 7.48 -24.49 33.93
N GLN A 197 8.40 -25.40 33.65
CA GLN A 197 8.72 -25.85 32.30
C GLN A 197 7.83 -27.02 31.89
N THR A 198 7.03 -26.79 30.87
CA THR A 198 6.19 -27.79 30.19
C THR A 198 6.87 -28.28 28.92
N ASN A 199 6.36 -29.33 28.28
CA ASN A 199 6.93 -29.91 27.06
C ASN A 199 6.97 -28.92 25.88
N ASN A 200 6.09 -27.92 25.85
CA ASN A 200 5.97 -26.93 24.78
C ASN A 200 6.15 -25.48 25.25
N GLY A 201 6.73 -25.24 26.43
CA GLY A 201 6.98 -23.86 26.87
C GLY A 201 7.03 -23.65 28.37
N PHE A 202 6.71 -22.44 28.82
CA PHE A 202 6.82 -22.03 30.23
C PHE A 202 5.48 -21.52 30.78
N VAL A 203 5.21 -21.83 32.04
CA VAL A 203 4.09 -21.28 32.79
C VAL A 203 4.63 -20.45 33.95
N HIS A 204 4.21 -19.19 34.00
CA HIS A 204 4.43 -18.28 35.12
C HIS A 204 3.07 -18.02 35.78
N ILE A 205 2.93 -18.28 37.07
CA ILE A 205 1.67 -18.15 37.79
C ILE A 205 1.49 -16.70 38.20
N VAL A 206 0.43 -16.06 37.73
CA VAL A 206 0.09 -14.68 38.11
C VAL A 206 -0.43 -14.66 39.56
N GLU A 207 -0.14 -13.58 40.30
CA GLU A 207 -0.60 -13.46 41.68
C GLU A 207 -2.12 -13.58 41.82
N PRO A 208 -2.64 -14.23 42.88
CA PRO A 208 -4.07 -14.43 43.07
C PRO A 208 -4.91 -13.14 43.23
N ASN A 209 -4.28 -12.03 43.59
CA ASN A 209 -4.93 -10.71 43.72
C ASN A 209 -5.16 -10.03 42.36
N HIS A 210 -4.57 -10.54 41.27
CA HIS A 210 -4.75 -10.00 39.94
C HIS A 210 -6.18 -10.18 39.47
N VAL A 211 -6.81 -9.10 39.00
CA VAL A 211 -8.12 -9.19 38.36
C VAL A 211 -7.94 -9.62 36.91
N PHE A 212 -8.62 -10.71 36.50
CA PHE A 212 -8.57 -11.16 35.11
C PHE A 212 -8.96 -10.03 34.16
N GLY A 213 -8.18 -9.84 33.09
CA GLY A 213 -8.36 -8.78 32.11
C GLY A 213 -7.73 -7.44 32.50
N PHE A 214 -6.92 -7.41 33.56
CA PHE A 214 -6.34 -6.18 34.13
C PHE A 214 -7.47 -5.23 34.58
N ASP A 215 -7.31 -3.93 34.40
CA ASP A 215 -8.30 -2.89 34.66
C ASP A 215 -9.44 -2.80 33.62
N GLU A 216 -9.43 -3.65 32.59
CA GLU A 216 -10.37 -3.56 31.46
C GLU A 216 -11.59 -4.47 31.54
N PHE A 217 -11.60 -5.50 32.39
CA PHE A 217 -12.65 -6.52 32.35
C PHE A 217 -14.04 -5.95 32.63
N VAL A 218 -14.20 -5.22 33.74
CA VAL A 218 -15.50 -4.65 34.12
C VAL A 218 -15.91 -3.56 33.14
N SER A 219 -15.00 -2.66 32.76
CA SER A 219 -15.30 -1.58 31.81
C SER A 219 -15.72 -2.16 30.46
N ARG A 220 -14.97 -3.08 29.84
CA ARG A 220 -15.36 -3.70 28.56
C ARG A 220 -16.72 -4.39 28.56
N ILE A 221 -17.14 -4.95 29.70
CA ILE A 221 -18.40 -5.72 29.81
C ILE A 221 -19.59 -4.83 30.22
N THR A 222 -19.37 -3.76 31.01
CA THR A 222 -20.44 -2.91 31.57
C THR A 222 -20.53 -1.52 30.95
N PHE A 223 -19.39 -1.03 30.47
CA PHE A 223 -19.15 0.29 29.96
C PHE A 223 -18.52 0.15 28.58
N ILE A 224 -19.37 -0.01 27.57
CA ILE A 224 -19.02 0.65 26.32
C ILE A 224 -19.52 2.08 26.58
N PRO A 225 -18.69 3.08 26.91
CA PRO A 225 -18.96 4.32 26.23
C PRO A 225 -18.71 3.89 24.78
N LYS A 226 -19.79 3.65 24.03
CA LYS A 226 -19.63 3.68 22.59
C LYS A 226 -19.03 5.09 22.42
N VAL A 227 -17.74 5.16 22.12
CA VAL A 227 -17.09 6.41 21.78
C VAL A 227 -16.81 6.18 20.32
N ASN A 228 -17.26 7.12 19.51
CA ASN A 228 -16.89 7.09 18.12
C ASN A 228 -15.34 7.15 18.03
N MET A 229 -14.73 6.09 17.51
CA MET A 229 -13.28 5.97 17.34
C MET A 229 -12.93 5.68 15.89
N PRO A 230 -11.88 6.31 15.32
CA PRO A 230 -11.43 5.99 13.98
C PRO A 230 -11.12 4.50 13.82
N PHE A 231 -11.46 3.93 12.68
CA PHE A 231 -11.25 2.50 12.39
C PHE A 231 -9.80 2.04 12.60
N TYR A 232 -8.84 2.83 12.12
CA TYR A 232 -7.40 2.56 12.28
C TYR A 232 -6.80 3.15 13.57
N GLY A 233 -7.63 3.60 14.51
CA GLY A 233 -7.21 4.30 15.74
C GLY A 233 -6.72 5.73 15.52
N THR A 234 -6.55 6.17 14.27
CA THR A 234 -6.20 7.54 13.87
C THR A 234 -7.17 8.06 12.80
N PRO A 235 -7.47 9.37 12.76
CA PRO A 235 -8.39 9.92 11.76
C PRO A 235 -7.90 9.71 10.31
N LEU A 236 -8.83 9.46 9.39
CA LEU A 236 -8.54 9.36 7.96
C LEU A 236 -8.19 10.73 7.37
N THR A 237 -7.19 10.82 6.51
CA THR A 237 -6.73 12.11 5.97
C THR A 237 -7.62 12.60 4.82
N ILE A 238 -7.96 13.88 4.83
CA ILE A 238 -8.56 14.60 3.70
C ILE A 238 -7.60 15.73 3.28
N PRO A 239 -7.24 15.87 2.00
CA PRO A 239 -7.70 15.08 0.85
C PRO A 239 -7.21 13.63 0.88
N GLY A 240 -8.02 12.73 0.32
CA GLY A 240 -7.76 11.30 0.38
C GLY A 240 -8.97 10.44 0.02
N VAL A 241 -8.79 9.12 0.11
CA VAL A 241 -9.82 8.09 -0.10
C VAL A 241 -10.25 7.56 1.26
N ILE A 242 -11.55 7.42 1.44
CA ILE A 242 -12.19 6.74 2.57
C ILE A 242 -12.89 5.51 1.99
N ASN A 243 -12.43 4.30 2.35
CA ASN A 243 -13.16 3.09 1.98
C ASN A 243 -14.46 3.04 2.78
N ALA A 244 -15.58 2.68 2.13
CA ALA A 244 -16.87 2.65 2.79
C ALA A 244 -16.89 1.71 4.01
N VAL A 245 -16.13 0.60 3.92
CA VAL A 245 -15.99 -0.42 4.96
C VAL A 245 -15.15 -0.01 6.17
N ASP A 246 -14.43 1.12 6.09
CA ASP A 246 -13.55 1.65 7.15
C ASP A 246 -14.29 2.64 8.06
N PHE A 247 -15.61 2.47 8.22
CA PHE A 247 -16.44 3.27 9.13
C PHE A 247 -15.96 3.15 10.58
N ASP A 248 -16.23 4.16 11.39
CA ASP A 248 -15.71 4.24 12.74
C ASP A 248 -16.17 3.07 13.62
N LEU A 249 -15.33 2.74 14.62
CA LEU A 249 -15.66 1.82 15.69
C LEU A 249 -16.63 2.49 16.68
N GLY A 250 -17.39 1.67 17.41
CA GLY A 250 -18.35 2.13 18.41
C GLY A 250 -19.71 1.43 18.31
N GLY A 251 -19.97 0.74 17.20
CA GLY A 251 -21.17 -0.05 16.99
C GLY A 251 -22.41 0.80 16.63
N PRO A 252 -23.61 0.17 16.64
CA PRO A 252 -24.84 0.80 16.19
C PRO A 252 -25.17 2.05 17.00
N GLY A 253 -25.59 3.11 16.33
CA GLY A 253 -25.93 4.41 16.91
C GLY A 253 -24.76 5.37 17.06
N LEU A 254 -23.50 4.93 16.86
CA LEU A 254 -22.33 5.82 16.89
C LEU A 254 -21.42 5.73 15.67
N GLY A 255 -20.89 4.55 15.36
CA GLY A 255 -20.03 4.34 14.19
C GLY A 255 -20.85 4.13 12.92
N TYR A 256 -22.06 3.60 13.08
CA TYR A 256 -23.02 3.36 12.00
C TYR A 256 -24.44 3.22 12.56
N ALA A 257 -25.46 3.26 11.71
CA ALA A 257 -26.74 2.62 11.94
C ALA A 257 -27.01 1.67 10.80
N ASP A 258 -27.42 0.46 11.18
CA ASP A 258 -27.81 -0.61 10.27
C ASP A 258 -29.16 -1.15 10.74
N SER A 259 -29.98 -1.62 9.82
CA SER A 259 -31.29 -2.19 10.12
C SER A 259 -31.18 -3.60 10.71
N ASP A 260 -30.04 -4.26 10.52
CA ASP A 260 -29.74 -5.58 11.06
C ASP A 260 -28.68 -5.52 12.19
N ASP A 261 -28.81 -6.45 13.15
CA ASP A 261 -27.90 -6.53 14.30
C ASP A 261 -26.56 -7.20 13.94
N LYS A 262 -26.43 -7.75 12.73
CA LYS A 262 -25.30 -8.54 12.24
C LYS A 262 -25.08 -8.29 10.76
N ASN A 263 -23.81 -8.28 10.36
CA ASN A 263 -23.38 -8.38 8.99
C ASN A 263 -23.77 -9.76 8.45
N ASP A 264 -24.82 -9.81 7.62
CA ASP A 264 -25.42 -11.03 7.07
C ASP A 264 -24.47 -11.79 6.16
N LEU A 265 -23.49 -11.09 5.58
CA LEU A 265 -22.52 -11.64 4.64
C LEU A 265 -21.25 -12.12 5.35
N ALA A 266 -21.06 -11.73 6.61
CA ALA A 266 -19.96 -12.14 7.49
C ALA A 266 -18.55 -11.88 6.95
N TYR A 267 -18.37 -10.94 6.00
CA TYR A 267 -17.05 -10.55 5.51
C TYR A 267 -16.46 -9.36 6.26
N TYR A 268 -15.13 -9.33 6.36
CA TYR A 268 -14.30 -8.28 6.97
C TYR A 268 -14.59 -7.97 8.45
N ARG A 269 -15.73 -7.36 8.75
CA ARG A 269 -16.15 -6.91 10.09
C ARG A 269 -17.38 -7.70 10.56
N SER A 270 -17.27 -9.03 10.56
CA SER A 270 -18.37 -9.97 10.90
C SER A 270 -18.93 -9.84 12.33
N ALA A 271 -18.25 -9.07 13.18
CA ALA A 271 -18.70 -8.73 14.53
C ALA A 271 -19.63 -7.50 14.56
N GLU A 272 -19.74 -6.75 13.47
CA GLU A 272 -20.56 -5.55 13.36
C GLU A 272 -21.81 -5.82 12.51
N GLY A 273 -22.70 -4.83 12.45
CA GLY A 273 -24.01 -4.91 11.79
C GLY A 273 -23.95 -4.63 10.29
N VAL A 274 -23.04 -3.75 9.86
CA VAL A 274 -22.94 -3.33 8.45
C VAL A 274 -22.64 -4.50 7.52
N ASP A 275 -23.48 -4.65 6.50
CA ASP A 275 -23.33 -5.66 5.45
C ASP A 275 -22.15 -5.36 4.52
N ILE A 276 -21.18 -6.28 4.50
CA ILE A 276 -19.93 -6.12 3.75
C ILE A 276 -19.73 -7.31 2.82
N ALA A 277 -19.34 -7.02 1.57
CA ALA A 277 -19.02 -8.03 0.56
C ALA A 277 -17.60 -7.83 0.00
N THR A 278 -17.04 -8.84 -0.64
CA THR A 278 -15.78 -8.71 -1.40
C THR A 278 -16.02 -7.99 -2.73
N TYR A 279 -15.08 -7.13 -3.13
CA TYR A 279 -15.12 -6.44 -4.41
C TYR A 279 -13.72 -6.04 -4.86
N ASN A 280 -13.34 -6.42 -6.08
CA ASN A 280 -12.08 -6.07 -6.74
C ASN A 280 -10.80 -6.24 -5.87
N GLY A 281 -10.67 -7.39 -5.19
CA GLY A 281 -9.55 -7.66 -4.28
C GLY A 281 -9.62 -6.96 -2.91
N GLY A 282 -10.62 -6.10 -2.69
CA GLY A 282 -10.96 -5.47 -1.42
C GLY A 282 -12.39 -5.77 -0.97
N PHE A 283 -13.04 -4.79 -0.35
CA PHE A 283 -14.39 -4.90 0.20
C PHE A 283 -15.26 -3.68 -0.14
N LYS A 284 -16.58 -3.88 -0.14
CA LYS A 284 -17.61 -2.85 -0.32
C LYS A 284 -18.73 -3.01 0.72
N VAL A 285 -19.49 -1.95 0.96
CA VAL A 285 -20.77 -2.04 1.69
C VAL A 285 -21.88 -2.36 0.68
N GLU A 286 -22.74 -3.31 1.00
CA GLU A 286 -23.86 -3.76 0.16
C GLU A 286 -25.14 -3.82 1.01
N LYS A 287 -26.28 -4.15 0.40
CA LYS A 287 -27.59 -4.34 1.07
C LYS A 287 -28.14 -3.12 1.84
N THR A 288 -27.65 -1.93 1.52
CA THR A 288 -28.06 -0.71 2.23
C THR A 288 -29.58 -0.52 2.29
N VAL A 289 -30.09 -0.13 3.46
CA VAL A 289 -31.50 0.15 3.72
C VAL A 289 -31.71 1.64 4.00
N SER A 290 -32.88 2.15 3.60
CA SER A 290 -33.24 3.55 3.83
C SER A 290 -33.22 3.88 5.33
N GLY A 291 -32.50 4.93 5.72
CA GLY A 291 -32.34 5.37 7.11
C GLY A 291 -31.03 4.94 7.76
N GLU A 292 -30.27 4.04 7.14
CA GLU A 292 -28.93 3.65 7.59
C GLU A 292 -27.91 4.77 7.38
N TRP A 293 -26.80 4.68 8.10
CA TRP A 293 -25.69 5.63 7.94
C TRP A 293 -24.35 5.06 8.43
N LEU A 294 -23.25 5.62 7.91
CA LEU A 294 -21.88 5.27 8.26
C LEU A 294 -21.14 6.53 8.71
N ALA A 295 -20.39 6.48 9.82
CA ALA A 295 -19.59 7.60 10.31
C ALA A 295 -18.10 7.36 10.09
N TYR A 296 -17.34 8.42 9.81
CA TYR A 296 -15.91 8.40 9.58
C TYR A 296 -15.25 9.58 10.28
N THR A 297 -14.28 9.30 11.13
CA THR A 297 -13.48 10.32 11.80
C THR A 297 -12.31 10.69 10.89
N VAL A 298 -12.26 11.96 10.48
CA VAL A 298 -11.31 12.47 9.49
C VAL A 298 -10.43 13.59 10.05
N SER A 299 -9.28 13.82 9.42
CA SER A 299 -8.42 14.98 9.63
C SER A 299 -8.23 15.70 8.29
N VAL A 300 -8.84 16.87 8.15
CA VAL A 300 -8.74 17.73 6.97
C VAL A 300 -7.46 18.56 7.06
N ALA A 301 -6.66 18.54 6.00
CA ALA A 301 -5.34 19.17 5.96
C ALA A 301 -5.41 20.70 5.92
N GLU A 302 -6.36 21.26 5.18
CA GLU A 302 -6.48 22.70 4.88
C GLU A 302 -7.95 23.14 4.83
N ASP A 303 -8.21 24.42 5.12
CA ASP A 303 -9.54 25.00 4.91
C ASP A 303 -9.82 25.12 3.41
N GLY A 304 -11.03 24.79 2.95
CA GLY A 304 -11.42 25.01 1.57
C GLY A 304 -12.66 24.26 1.14
N ASP A 305 -13.10 24.53 -0.08
CA ASP A 305 -14.05 23.66 -0.76
C ASP A 305 -13.31 22.39 -1.22
N TYR A 306 -13.96 21.25 -1.10
CA TYR A 306 -13.50 19.97 -1.61
C TYR A 306 -14.52 19.41 -2.59
N ASP A 307 -14.07 18.87 -3.71
CA ASP A 307 -14.89 18.00 -4.54
C ASP A 307 -14.91 16.61 -3.90
N MET A 308 -16.09 16.23 -3.39
CA MET A 308 -16.38 14.91 -2.83
C MET A 308 -17.03 14.04 -3.91
N MET A 309 -16.48 12.87 -4.13
CA MET A 309 -17.07 11.84 -4.99
C MET A 309 -17.46 10.62 -4.14
N ALA A 310 -18.72 10.19 -4.24
CA ALA A 310 -19.18 8.89 -3.78
C ALA A 310 -19.13 7.89 -4.94
N VAL A 311 -18.42 6.77 -4.74
CA VAL A 311 -18.32 5.68 -5.72
C VAL A 311 -19.34 4.61 -5.34
N LEU A 312 -20.41 4.53 -6.14
CA LEU A 312 -21.63 3.80 -5.82
C LEU A 312 -22.06 2.89 -6.97
N ALA A 313 -22.80 1.81 -6.67
CA ALA A 313 -23.42 0.94 -7.68
C ALA A 313 -24.90 0.73 -7.37
N SER A 314 -25.77 0.80 -8.37
CA SER A 314 -27.19 0.52 -8.20
C SER A 314 -27.79 -0.13 -9.44
N GLY A 315 -28.54 -1.21 -9.26
CA GLY A 315 -29.33 -1.83 -10.32
C GLY A 315 -30.68 -1.15 -10.61
N GLY A 316 -31.01 -0.02 -9.99
CA GLY A 316 -32.31 0.64 -10.18
C GLY A 316 -32.30 2.13 -9.88
N ASP A 317 -33.37 2.82 -10.29
CA ASP A 317 -33.51 4.28 -10.12
C ASP A 317 -34.07 4.68 -8.74
N GLY A 318 -34.00 5.97 -8.42
CA GLY A 318 -34.66 6.57 -7.25
C GLY A 318 -33.91 6.43 -5.92
N ARG A 319 -32.68 5.90 -5.94
CA ARG A 319 -31.80 5.78 -4.77
C ARG A 319 -31.15 7.12 -4.44
N ARG A 320 -30.91 7.38 -3.16
CA ARG A 320 -30.48 8.69 -2.68
C ARG A 320 -29.55 8.58 -1.49
N PHE A 321 -28.60 9.51 -1.40
CA PHE A 321 -27.73 9.68 -0.24
C PHE A 321 -27.59 11.14 0.16
N SER A 322 -27.01 11.39 1.34
CA SER A 322 -26.50 12.71 1.72
C SER A 322 -25.29 12.55 2.64
N LEU A 323 -24.53 13.62 2.85
CA LEU A 323 -23.37 13.61 3.73
C LEU A 323 -23.44 14.78 4.72
N GLU A 324 -23.15 14.49 5.98
CA GLU A 324 -23.02 15.46 7.06
C GLU A 324 -21.56 15.61 7.49
N VAL A 325 -21.16 16.82 7.86
CA VAL A 325 -19.90 17.12 8.56
C VAL A 325 -20.29 17.70 9.91
N ASP A 326 -19.87 17.04 10.99
CA ASP A 326 -20.20 17.40 12.38
C ASP A 326 -21.70 17.63 12.61
N GLY A 327 -22.55 16.80 11.97
CA GLY A 327 -24.01 16.85 12.07
C GLY A 327 -24.70 17.89 11.18
N VAL A 328 -23.95 18.64 10.37
CA VAL A 328 -24.49 19.58 9.38
C VAL A 328 -24.49 18.93 8.02
N ASN A 329 -25.65 18.85 7.35
CA ASN A 329 -25.74 18.32 5.99
C ASN A 329 -25.05 19.27 4.99
N VAL A 330 -23.97 18.81 4.35
CA VAL A 330 -23.14 19.63 3.45
C VAL A 330 -23.38 19.38 1.98
N THR A 331 -24.11 18.31 1.62
CA THR A 331 -24.37 17.95 0.21
C THR A 331 -25.80 18.23 -0.23
N GLY A 332 -26.74 18.37 0.70
CA GLY A 332 -28.16 18.12 0.40
C GLY A 332 -28.40 16.66 -0.01
N ILE A 333 -29.56 16.38 -0.58
CA ILE A 333 -29.91 15.04 -1.10
C ILE A 333 -29.33 14.87 -2.50
N GLN A 334 -28.49 13.85 -2.67
CA GLN A 334 -27.87 13.47 -3.94
C GLN A 334 -28.55 12.22 -4.51
N ALA A 335 -28.71 12.18 -5.83
CA ALA A 335 -29.25 11.02 -6.53
C ALA A 335 -28.15 10.00 -6.82
N VAL A 336 -28.46 8.72 -6.61
CA VAL A 336 -27.60 7.61 -7.04
C VAL A 336 -28.09 7.16 -8.43
N PRO A 337 -27.27 7.26 -9.49
CA PRO A 337 -27.65 6.82 -10.81
C PRO A 337 -27.76 5.29 -10.89
N ASN A 338 -28.64 4.80 -11.75
CA ASN A 338 -28.69 3.39 -12.11
C ASN A 338 -27.45 3.05 -12.96
N THR A 339 -26.57 2.22 -12.42
CA THR A 339 -25.33 1.77 -13.06
C THR A 339 -25.49 0.41 -13.75
N GLY A 340 -26.70 -0.15 -13.76
CA GLY A 340 -27.04 -1.40 -14.44
C GLY A 340 -26.83 -2.67 -13.62
N ALA A 341 -25.94 -2.67 -12.63
CA ALA A 341 -25.73 -3.79 -11.70
C ALA A 341 -25.02 -3.37 -10.41
N ASN A 342 -25.23 -4.13 -9.33
CA ASN A 342 -24.64 -3.88 -7.99
C ASN A 342 -23.10 -4.10 -7.92
N ASN A 343 -22.44 -4.49 -9.01
CA ASN A 343 -20.98 -4.58 -9.13
C ASN A 343 -20.41 -3.65 -10.22
N THR A 344 -21.25 -2.82 -10.84
CA THR A 344 -20.84 -1.80 -11.81
C THR A 344 -20.88 -0.45 -11.10
N PHE A 345 -19.72 0.10 -10.75
CA PHE A 345 -19.64 1.32 -9.96
C PHE A 345 -19.50 2.57 -10.83
N GLY A 346 -20.09 3.67 -10.38
CA GLY A 346 -19.98 5.00 -10.97
C GLY A 346 -19.82 6.07 -9.89
N GLY A 347 -19.25 7.22 -10.27
CA GLY A 347 -19.02 8.34 -9.36
C GLY A 347 -20.16 9.36 -9.37
N VAL A 348 -20.62 9.78 -8.19
CA VAL A 348 -21.46 10.97 -8.01
C VAL A 348 -20.63 12.03 -7.30
N SER A 349 -20.42 13.18 -7.95
CA SER A 349 -19.58 14.26 -7.42
C SER A 349 -20.41 15.46 -6.95
N THR A 350 -20.00 16.08 -5.86
CA THR A 350 -20.54 17.36 -5.38
C THR A 350 -19.47 18.12 -4.60
N THR A 351 -19.61 19.44 -4.47
CA THR A 351 -18.72 20.25 -3.65
C THR A 351 -19.18 20.26 -2.20
N VAL A 352 -18.22 20.11 -1.28
CA VAL A 352 -18.43 20.21 0.16
C VAL A 352 -17.41 21.18 0.78
N PRO A 353 -17.84 22.18 1.59
CA PRO A 353 -16.92 23.01 2.33
C PRO A 353 -16.37 22.26 3.54
N LEU A 354 -15.06 22.24 3.73
CA LEU A 354 -14.39 21.63 4.88
C LEU A 354 -13.43 22.62 5.53
N THR A 355 -13.40 22.61 6.87
CA THR A 355 -12.38 23.32 7.64
C THR A 355 -11.24 22.38 8.00
N LYS A 356 -10.05 22.93 8.22
CA LYS A 356 -8.87 22.22 8.68
C LYS A 356 -9.09 21.65 10.07
N GLY A 357 -8.63 20.42 10.27
CA GLY A 357 -8.64 19.75 11.57
C GLY A 357 -9.53 18.51 11.59
N LYS A 358 -9.88 18.09 12.80
CA LYS A 358 -10.59 16.84 13.04
C LYS A 358 -12.11 17.04 12.89
N HIS A 359 -12.74 16.20 12.08
CA HIS A 359 -14.18 16.22 11.82
C HIS A 359 -14.78 14.81 11.86
N ILE A 360 -16.10 14.71 12.04
CA ILE A 360 -16.86 13.48 11.80
C ILE A 360 -17.69 13.68 10.54
N ILE A 361 -17.44 12.83 9.55
CA ILE A 361 -18.25 12.72 8.34
C ILE A 361 -19.28 11.61 8.54
N ARG A 362 -20.56 11.89 8.30
CA ARG A 362 -21.62 10.86 8.27
C ARG A 362 -22.20 10.74 6.87
N PHE A 363 -22.10 9.55 6.27
CA PHE A 363 -22.75 9.21 5.01
C PHE A 363 -24.13 8.59 5.29
N ASN A 364 -25.19 9.25 4.85
CA ASN A 364 -26.57 8.86 5.10
C ASN A 364 -27.18 8.16 3.89
N ILE A 365 -27.74 6.97 4.08
CA ILE A 365 -28.51 6.22 3.09
C ILE A 365 -29.96 6.73 3.14
N VAL A 366 -30.27 7.75 2.34
CA VAL A 366 -31.59 8.38 2.32
C VAL A 366 -32.64 7.47 1.69
N THR A 367 -32.28 6.80 0.59
CA THR A 367 -33.11 5.75 -0.03
C THR A 367 -32.19 4.63 -0.49
N GLY A 368 -32.21 3.51 0.24
CA GLY A 368 -31.29 2.38 0.10
C GLY A 368 -31.52 1.51 -1.15
N GLY A 369 -30.79 0.40 -1.24
CA GLY A 369 -30.76 -0.49 -2.40
C GLY A 369 -29.68 -0.11 -3.42
N PHE A 370 -28.52 0.31 -2.92
CA PHE A 370 -27.29 0.56 -3.68
C PHE A 370 -26.07 0.17 -2.84
N ASP A 371 -24.95 -0.05 -3.50
CA ASP A 371 -23.70 -0.43 -2.86
C ASP A 371 -22.76 0.77 -2.79
N VAL A 372 -21.94 0.82 -1.74
CA VAL A 372 -20.99 1.89 -1.49
C VAL A 372 -19.59 1.29 -1.46
N TYR A 373 -18.72 1.78 -2.34
CA TYR A 373 -17.32 1.36 -2.36
C TYR A 373 -16.44 2.33 -1.59
N GLN A 374 -16.42 3.60 -2.00
CA GLN A 374 -15.50 4.61 -1.49
C GLN A 374 -16.11 6.01 -1.51
N LEU A 375 -15.63 6.87 -0.59
CA LEU A 375 -15.79 8.31 -0.63
C LEU A 375 -14.43 8.93 -0.90
N ILE A 376 -14.34 9.87 -1.83
CA ILE A 376 -13.08 10.47 -2.21
C ILE A 376 -13.16 11.99 -2.14
N PHE A 377 -12.24 12.60 -1.41
CA PHE A 377 -12.19 14.05 -1.21
C PHE A 377 -10.94 14.62 -1.86
N THR A 378 -11.12 15.62 -2.70
CA THR A 378 -10.04 16.37 -3.37
C THR A 378 -10.25 17.85 -3.14
N PRO A 379 -9.20 18.65 -2.91
CA PRO A 379 -9.38 20.10 -2.81
C PRO A 379 -10.02 20.58 -4.11
N LYS A 380 -11.10 21.37 -4.00
CA LYS A 380 -11.81 21.90 -5.15
C LYS A 380 -10.94 22.94 -5.81
N MET A 381 -10.70 22.75 -7.11
CA MET A 381 -10.10 23.79 -7.91
C MET A 381 -11.16 24.81 -8.30
N THR A 382 -11.14 25.97 -7.64
CA THR A 382 -12.11 27.06 -7.86
C THR A 382 -11.97 27.73 -9.23
N ASN A 383 -10.84 27.51 -9.92
CA ASN A 383 -10.57 27.99 -11.26
C ASN A 383 -10.01 26.85 -12.13
N VAL A 384 -10.89 25.96 -12.60
CA VAL A 384 -10.52 25.02 -13.67
C VAL A 384 -10.42 25.81 -14.98
N PRO A 385 -9.26 25.87 -15.65
CA PRO A 385 -9.11 26.61 -16.89
C PRO A 385 -10.01 26.10 -18.00
N ASP A 386 -10.36 27.00 -18.93
CA ASP A 386 -11.06 26.64 -20.16
C ASP A 386 -10.36 25.46 -20.88
N GLY A 387 -11.17 24.48 -21.30
CA GLY A 387 -10.71 23.25 -21.95
C GLY A 387 -10.29 22.13 -20.99
N LEU A 388 -10.28 22.37 -19.67
CA LEU A 388 -10.05 21.33 -18.66
C LEU A 388 -11.34 20.95 -17.95
N THR A 389 -11.38 19.71 -17.46
CA THR A 389 -12.42 19.21 -16.56
C THR A 389 -11.79 18.83 -15.24
N ALA A 390 -12.47 19.10 -14.13
CA ALA A 390 -12.01 18.68 -12.80
C ALA A 390 -11.87 17.15 -12.70
N THR A 391 -12.71 16.44 -13.45
CA THR A 391 -12.76 14.97 -13.50
C THR A 391 -12.80 14.51 -14.94
N TRP A 392 -12.28 13.32 -15.21
CA TRP A 392 -12.29 12.70 -16.53
C TRP A 392 -12.36 11.18 -16.36
N LEU A 393 -13.25 10.51 -17.07
CA LEU A 393 -13.25 9.06 -17.16
C LEU A 393 -12.41 8.69 -18.38
N GLU A 394 -11.25 8.07 -18.19
CA GLU A 394 -10.51 7.49 -19.31
C GLU A 394 -11.25 6.25 -19.84
N HIS A 395 -11.11 5.94 -21.12
CA HIS A 395 -11.89 4.86 -21.75
C HIS A 395 -11.19 4.20 -22.96
N TRP A 396 -9.92 3.84 -22.81
CA TRP A 396 -9.17 3.17 -23.89
C TRP A 396 -8.93 1.69 -23.59
N GLY A 397 -9.28 0.83 -24.55
CA GLY A 397 -9.16 -0.62 -24.36
C GLY A 397 -9.93 -1.14 -23.14
N ASN A 398 -9.22 -1.74 -22.18
CA ASN A 398 -9.79 -2.18 -20.90
C ASN A 398 -9.51 -1.19 -19.74
N HIS A 399 -8.90 -0.03 -20.03
CA HIS A 399 -8.60 1.02 -19.05
C HIS A 399 -9.80 1.95 -18.94
N ASN A 400 -10.52 1.80 -17.82
CA ASN A 400 -11.63 2.66 -17.44
C ASN A 400 -11.41 3.17 -16.01
N GLN A 401 -10.48 4.11 -15.83
CA GLN A 401 -10.25 4.76 -14.55
C GLN A 401 -10.89 6.14 -14.47
N PHE A 402 -11.41 6.42 -13.28
CA PHE A 402 -11.84 7.76 -12.96
C PHE A 402 -10.64 8.61 -12.53
N LEU A 403 -10.41 9.68 -13.27
CA LEU A 403 -9.30 10.59 -13.12
C LEU A 403 -9.75 11.93 -12.59
N ARG A 404 -8.84 12.59 -11.88
CA ARG A 404 -9.04 13.93 -11.34
C ARG A 404 -7.89 14.83 -11.73
N LEU A 405 -8.23 16.05 -12.14
CA LEU A 405 -7.25 17.09 -12.41
C LEU A 405 -6.54 17.43 -11.10
N PHE A 406 -5.28 17.08 -11.03
CA PHE A 406 -4.43 17.29 -9.87
C PHE A 406 -3.72 18.65 -9.93
N ASP A 407 -3.19 19.01 -11.10
CA ASP A 407 -2.46 20.26 -11.30
C ASP A 407 -2.41 20.62 -12.80
N TYR A 408 -2.05 21.85 -13.14
CA TYR A 408 -1.94 22.27 -14.54
C TYR A 408 -0.99 23.44 -14.75
N THR A 409 -0.61 23.62 -16.02
CA THR A 409 0.06 24.81 -16.56
C THR A 409 -0.59 25.21 -17.89
N ASP A 410 -0.01 26.15 -18.62
CA ASP A 410 -0.40 26.42 -20.02
C ASP A 410 0.05 25.32 -21.00
N HIS A 411 0.88 24.39 -20.53
CA HIS A 411 1.46 23.32 -21.36
C HIS A 411 0.94 21.94 -20.99
N ILE A 412 0.54 21.70 -19.74
CA ILE A 412 0.05 20.37 -19.35
C ILE A 412 -1.15 20.48 -18.40
N ALA A 413 -1.88 19.38 -18.30
CA ALA A 413 -2.85 19.13 -17.24
C ALA A 413 -2.58 17.73 -16.68
N VAL A 414 -2.24 17.66 -15.39
CA VAL A 414 -1.89 16.43 -14.69
C VAL A 414 -3.16 15.84 -14.08
N TYR A 415 -3.44 14.60 -14.42
CA TYR A 415 -4.57 13.82 -13.95
C TYR A 415 -4.08 12.64 -13.14
N HIS A 416 -4.72 12.40 -12.00
CA HIS A 416 -4.44 11.28 -11.11
C HIS A 416 -5.68 10.41 -10.93
N ASP A 417 -5.45 9.10 -10.84
CA ASP A 417 -6.42 8.20 -10.25
C ASP A 417 -6.43 8.32 -8.71
N GLN A 418 -7.12 7.40 -8.05
CA GLN A 418 -7.19 7.39 -6.59
C GLN A 418 -5.98 6.76 -5.88
N TYR A 419 -5.11 6.05 -6.60
CA TYR A 419 -3.95 5.34 -6.06
C TYR A 419 -2.70 6.22 -6.03
N MET A 420 -2.69 7.30 -6.82
CA MET A 420 -1.65 8.32 -6.80
C MET A 420 -1.68 9.16 -5.52
N PHE A 421 -0.49 9.38 -4.94
CA PHE A 421 -0.34 10.23 -3.77
C PHE A 421 -0.44 11.71 -4.13
N SER A 422 -1.24 12.46 -3.37
CA SER A 422 -1.36 13.92 -3.51
C SER A 422 -0.07 14.68 -3.17
N SER A 423 0.91 14.03 -2.54
CA SER A 423 2.23 14.62 -2.28
C SER A 423 3.15 14.67 -3.50
N VAL A 424 2.83 13.95 -4.58
CA VAL A 424 3.63 13.91 -5.80
C VAL A 424 3.30 15.13 -6.66
N THR A 425 4.14 16.16 -6.58
CA THR A 425 3.92 17.46 -7.26
C THR A 425 4.98 17.81 -8.30
N TRP A 426 6.15 17.16 -8.24
CA TRP A 426 7.26 17.41 -9.17
C TRP A 426 6.93 17.19 -10.66
N PRO A 427 6.02 16.27 -11.07
CA PRO A 427 5.72 16.04 -12.49
C PRO A 427 5.29 17.31 -13.22
N LYS A 428 4.59 18.21 -12.52
CA LYS A 428 4.05 19.43 -13.11
C LYS A 428 5.11 20.21 -13.88
N GLN A 429 6.19 20.58 -13.20
CA GLN A 429 7.16 21.51 -13.78
C GLN A 429 7.95 20.82 -14.90
N VAL A 430 8.46 19.62 -14.63
CA VAL A 430 9.31 18.86 -15.57
C VAL A 430 8.58 18.61 -16.89
N PHE A 431 7.34 18.13 -16.83
CA PHE A 431 6.59 17.81 -18.06
C PHE A 431 5.97 19.04 -18.72
N SER A 432 5.74 20.12 -17.96
CA SER A 432 5.40 21.42 -18.54
C SER A 432 6.55 21.94 -19.41
N ASP A 433 7.79 21.90 -18.89
CA ASP A 433 8.97 22.35 -19.63
C ASP A 433 9.26 21.44 -20.83
N ALA A 434 9.12 20.12 -20.65
CA ALA A 434 9.28 19.16 -21.74
C ALA A 434 8.26 19.41 -22.86
N TRP A 435 6.97 19.54 -22.54
CA TRP A 435 5.95 19.76 -23.54
C TRP A 435 6.02 21.16 -24.18
N ALA A 436 6.43 22.18 -23.42
CA ALA A 436 6.73 23.51 -23.97
C ALA A 436 7.82 23.42 -25.05
N TYR A 437 8.90 22.71 -24.75
CA TYR A 437 9.99 22.47 -25.69
C TYR A 437 9.52 21.65 -26.91
N VAL A 438 8.79 20.56 -26.71
CA VAL A 438 8.29 19.70 -27.79
C VAL A 438 7.43 20.50 -28.76
N LYS A 439 6.49 21.31 -28.26
CA LYS A 439 5.70 22.22 -29.11
C LYS A 439 6.56 23.23 -29.85
N GLN A 440 7.52 23.85 -29.17
CA GLN A 440 8.40 24.83 -29.80
C GLN A 440 9.20 24.23 -30.96
N THR A 441 9.67 22.99 -30.81
CA THR A 441 10.59 22.35 -31.74
C THR A 441 9.88 21.58 -32.84
N TYR A 442 8.86 20.79 -32.52
CA TYR A 442 8.24 19.82 -33.42
C TYR A 442 6.91 20.29 -34.04
N GLY A 443 6.37 21.43 -33.61
CA GLY A 443 5.28 22.10 -34.31
C GLY A 443 4.19 22.66 -33.40
N GLY A 444 3.29 23.45 -34.00
CA GLY A 444 2.23 24.16 -33.28
C GLY A 444 0.87 23.48 -33.39
N ASN A 445 -0.18 24.29 -33.57
CA ASN A 445 -1.56 23.79 -33.61
C ASN A 445 -1.85 22.79 -34.73
N ALA A 446 -1.06 22.81 -35.81
CA ALA A 446 -1.17 21.82 -36.87
C ALA A 446 -0.77 20.42 -36.39
N THR A 447 0.18 20.33 -35.47
CA THR A 447 0.80 19.08 -34.98
C THR A 447 0.15 18.58 -33.71
N PHE A 448 -0.29 19.50 -32.84
CA PHE A 448 -0.83 19.16 -31.52
C PHE A 448 -2.27 19.62 -31.32
N GLY A 449 -2.93 20.15 -32.36
CA GLY A 449 -4.30 20.65 -32.24
C GLY A 449 -4.36 22.01 -31.53
N THR A 450 -5.57 22.55 -31.39
CA THR A 450 -5.77 23.88 -30.79
C THR A 450 -5.59 23.87 -29.28
N ASP A 451 -5.84 22.73 -28.63
CA ASP A 451 -5.55 22.55 -27.22
C ASP A 451 -4.04 22.41 -27.00
N GLN A 452 -3.46 23.44 -26.39
CA GLN A 452 -2.02 23.52 -26.15
C GLN A 452 -1.56 22.63 -24.99
N ARG A 453 -2.48 22.03 -24.23
CA ARG A 453 -2.15 21.23 -23.05
C ARG A 453 -2.08 19.74 -23.37
N LEU A 454 -0.99 19.10 -22.96
CA LEU A 454 -0.91 17.64 -22.87
C LEU A 454 -1.66 17.16 -21.63
N ARG A 455 -2.50 16.14 -21.76
CA ARG A 455 -3.11 15.46 -20.62
C ARG A 455 -2.14 14.39 -20.13
N LEU A 456 -1.52 14.64 -18.98
CA LEU A 456 -0.62 13.69 -18.34
C LEU A 456 -1.41 12.92 -17.28
N ILE A 457 -1.75 11.67 -17.56
CA ILE A 457 -2.38 10.76 -16.62
C ILE A 457 -1.27 9.94 -15.94
N LEU A 458 -1.25 9.95 -14.62
CA LEU A 458 -0.32 9.15 -13.82
C LEU A 458 -1.08 8.13 -12.99
N HIS A 459 -0.61 6.89 -13.04
CA HIS A 459 -1.11 5.75 -12.26
C HIS A 459 -0.02 5.22 -11.34
N ARG A 460 -0.40 4.86 -10.11
CA ARG A 460 0.50 4.12 -9.22
C ARG A 460 0.22 2.63 -9.33
N VAL A 461 1.18 1.87 -9.85
CA VAL A 461 1.07 0.42 -10.02
C VAL A 461 1.26 -0.28 -8.68
N ILE A 462 0.16 -0.77 -8.12
CA ILE A 462 0.11 -1.66 -6.96
C ILE A 462 -0.59 -2.96 -7.37
N PRO A 463 -0.64 -4.02 -6.53
CA PRO A 463 -1.30 -5.27 -6.91
C PRO A 463 -2.78 -5.12 -7.34
N ALA A 464 -3.46 -4.07 -6.91
CA ALA A 464 -4.85 -3.77 -7.30
C ALA A 464 -4.97 -3.08 -8.69
N THR A 465 -3.85 -2.71 -9.31
CA THR A 465 -3.77 -1.94 -10.55
C THR A 465 -2.63 -2.47 -11.43
N ASP A 466 -2.31 -3.76 -11.33
CA ASP A 466 -1.21 -4.39 -12.07
C ASP A 466 -1.37 -4.26 -13.59
N ASN A 467 -2.61 -4.11 -14.05
CA ASN A 467 -2.98 -3.83 -15.43
C ASN A 467 -2.73 -2.39 -15.89
N LEU A 468 -2.46 -1.43 -15.00
CA LEU A 468 -2.22 -0.02 -15.34
C LEU A 468 -0.74 0.31 -15.59
N GLY A 469 0.15 -0.69 -15.66
CA GLY A 469 1.58 -0.45 -15.85
C GLY A 469 1.98 -0.17 -17.29
N GLY A 470 3.01 0.65 -17.48
CA GLY A 470 3.55 1.01 -18.79
C GLY A 470 3.14 2.40 -19.24
N GLY A 471 3.42 2.72 -20.50
CA GLY A 471 3.07 3.99 -21.13
C GLY A 471 2.14 3.78 -22.32
N HIS A 472 1.21 4.69 -22.49
CA HIS A 472 0.33 4.76 -23.65
C HIS A 472 0.19 6.21 -24.14
N PRO A 473 0.62 6.52 -25.37
CA PRO A 473 0.49 7.84 -25.95
C PRO A 473 -0.77 7.91 -26.83
N ALA A 474 -1.45 9.05 -26.81
CA ALA A 474 -2.47 9.36 -27.79
C ALA A 474 -2.32 10.80 -28.27
N HIS A 475 -2.53 11.03 -29.56
CA HIS A 475 -2.49 12.35 -30.17
C HIS A 475 -3.91 12.90 -30.39
N TYR A 476 -4.06 14.20 -30.57
CA TYR A 476 -5.38 14.85 -30.71
C TYR A 476 -6.26 14.37 -31.89
N LEU A 477 -5.72 13.62 -32.85
CA LEU A 477 -6.50 12.98 -33.92
C LEU A 477 -7.12 11.64 -33.50
N ASP A 478 -6.87 11.17 -32.28
CA ASP A 478 -7.33 9.86 -31.80
C ASP A 478 -8.63 9.99 -30.98
N SER A 479 -9.67 9.28 -31.42
CA SER A 479 -10.97 9.30 -30.75
C SER A 479 -11.01 8.48 -29.46
N SER A 480 -10.08 7.53 -29.27
CA SER A 480 -10.00 6.73 -28.03
C SER A 480 -9.67 7.56 -26.80
N HIS A 481 -9.17 8.78 -27.01
CA HIS A 481 -8.74 9.71 -25.97
C HIS A 481 -9.40 11.08 -26.13
N ASP A 482 -10.66 11.07 -26.62
CA ASP A 482 -11.49 12.26 -26.77
C ASP A 482 -10.82 13.39 -27.59
N PHE A 483 -10.01 13.03 -28.59
CA PHE A 483 -9.28 13.97 -29.44
C PHE A 483 -8.33 14.90 -28.68
N LYS A 484 -7.69 14.39 -27.61
CA LYS A 484 -6.68 15.10 -26.82
C LYS A 484 -5.28 14.52 -27.06
N ASN A 485 -4.24 15.32 -26.83
CA ASN A 485 -2.91 14.77 -26.63
C ASN A 485 -2.85 14.23 -25.20
N VAL A 486 -2.51 12.95 -25.05
CA VAL A 486 -2.55 12.24 -23.77
C VAL A 486 -1.30 11.39 -23.63
N LEU A 487 -0.72 11.42 -22.43
CA LEU A 487 0.18 10.38 -21.94
C LEU A 487 -0.52 9.70 -20.79
N ASP A 488 -0.67 8.39 -20.87
CA ASP A 488 -1.16 7.54 -19.80
C ASP A 488 0.01 6.70 -19.32
N CYS A 489 0.46 6.91 -18.08
CA CYS A 489 1.71 6.35 -17.57
C CYS A 489 1.52 5.76 -16.17
N GLY A 490 1.84 4.47 -16.03
CA GLY A 490 1.82 3.78 -14.75
C GLY A 490 3.14 3.18 -14.33
N LEU A 491 3.59 3.56 -13.12
CA LEU A 491 4.80 3.04 -12.46
C LEU A 491 4.52 2.75 -10.98
N GLY A 492 5.35 1.90 -10.37
CA GLY A 492 5.16 1.49 -8.96
C GLY A 492 5.44 2.59 -7.93
N ASP A 493 6.34 3.52 -8.25
CA ASP A 493 6.72 4.63 -7.37
C ASP A 493 6.99 5.91 -8.17
N TRP A 494 6.34 7.00 -7.77
CA TRP A 494 6.46 8.34 -8.36
C TRP A 494 7.13 9.35 -7.40
N SER A 495 7.71 8.88 -6.30
CA SER A 495 8.23 9.73 -5.22
C SER A 495 9.37 10.65 -5.64
N LEU A 496 10.20 10.24 -6.62
CA LEU A 496 11.38 10.97 -7.05
C LEU A 496 11.35 11.35 -8.56
N PRO A 497 11.88 12.54 -8.91
CA PRO A 497 12.00 13.01 -10.30
C PRO A 497 13.25 12.43 -10.99
N GLU A 498 13.31 11.11 -11.17
CA GLU A 498 14.48 10.46 -11.75
C GLU A 498 14.15 9.19 -12.55
N GLY A 499 15.10 8.74 -13.37
CA GLY A 499 15.01 7.48 -14.10
C GLY A 499 13.73 7.35 -14.94
N GLN A 500 13.06 6.20 -14.82
CA GLN A 500 11.84 5.89 -15.58
C GLN A 500 10.66 6.82 -15.25
N ASN A 501 10.64 7.44 -14.07
CA ASN A 501 9.57 8.38 -13.72
C ASN A 501 9.57 9.59 -14.63
N ILE A 502 10.74 10.04 -15.10
CA ILE A 502 10.85 11.07 -16.13
C ILE A 502 10.88 10.45 -17.52
N GLY A 503 11.60 9.34 -17.69
CA GLY A 503 11.87 8.78 -19.00
C GLY A 503 10.70 8.16 -19.70
N LEU A 504 9.79 7.52 -18.98
CA LEU A 504 8.59 6.94 -19.58
C LEU A 504 7.69 8.05 -20.17
N PRO A 505 7.26 9.10 -19.43
CA PRO A 505 6.42 10.12 -20.04
C PRO A 505 7.11 10.91 -21.17
N VAL A 506 8.41 11.21 -21.07
CA VAL A 506 9.13 11.89 -22.17
C VAL A 506 9.22 10.99 -23.41
N HIS A 507 9.43 9.70 -23.24
CA HIS A 507 9.38 8.73 -24.34
C HIS A 507 8.01 8.73 -25.03
N GLU A 508 6.93 8.71 -24.26
CA GLU A 508 5.57 8.75 -24.81
C GLU A 508 5.25 10.07 -25.53
N MET A 509 5.83 11.21 -25.09
CA MET A 509 5.74 12.47 -25.86
C MET A 509 6.35 12.32 -27.26
N GLY A 510 7.44 11.55 -27.37
CA GLY A 510 8.09 11.27 -28.63
C GLY A 510 7.19 10.49 -29.59
N HIS A 511 6.38 9.54 -29.10
CA HIS A 511 5.42 8.83 -29.93
C HIS A 511 4.31 9.74 -30.46
N ILE A 512 3.86 10.73 -29.68
CA ILE A 512 2.92 11.74 -30.18
C ILE A 512 3.51 12.51 -31.36
N VAL A 513 4.79 12.88 -31.29
CA VAL A 513 5.52 13.55 -32.39
C VAL A 513 5.67 12.62 -33.60
N GLU A 514 6.05 11.38 -33.35
CA GLU A 514 6.32 10.38 -34.39
C GLU A 514 5.07 10.02 -35.19
N ASP A 515 3.95 9.80 -34.51
CA ASP A 515 2.70 9.36 -35.11
C ASP A 515 1.81 10.52 -35.59
N ASN A 516 2.16 11.77 -35.28
CA ASN A 516 1.45 12.95 -35.76
C ASN A 516 2.36 13.97 -36.41
N ILE A 517 2.52 13.83 -37.73
CA ILE A 517 3.42 14.66 -38.53
C ILE A 517 2.64 15.87 -39.08
N ASP A 518 2.45 16.89 -38.24
CA ASP A 518 1.70 18.13 -38.52
C ASP A 518 0.27 17.88 -39.03
N GLY A 519 -0.50 17.10 -38.26
CA GLY A 519 -1.92 16.86 -38.52
C GLY A 519 -2.14 15.71 -39.49
N ILE A 520 -1.09 14.95 -39.79
CA ILE A 520 -1.13 13.79 -40.65
C ILE A 520 -0.68 12.59 -39.84
N LYS A 521 -1.61 11.64 -39.66
CA LYS A 521 -1.41 10.47 -38.80
C LYS A 521 -0.42 9.49 -39.43
N GLY A 522 0.40 8.83 -38.61
CA GLY A 522 1.21 7.65 -38.94
C GLY A 522 2.71 7.87 -39.01
N SER A 523 3.45 6.91 -38.46
CA SER A 523 4.90 6.77 -38.58
C SER A 523 5.31 5.73 -39.63
N PRO A 524 5.69 6.13 -40.87
CA PRO A 524 6.21 5.18 -41.86
C PRO A 524 7.56 4.59 -41.44
N THR A 525 8.25 5.21 -40.48
CA THR A 525 9.60 4.85 -40.03
C THR A 525 9.58 3.89 -38.83
N GLY A 526 8.45 3.77 -38.13
CA GLY A 526 8.27 2.81 -37.02
C GLY A 526 8.62 1.37 -37.40
N VAL A 527 8.45 0.97 -38.67
CA VAL A 527 8.86 -0.36 -39.17
C VAL A 527 10.38 -0.58 -39.26
N ILE A 528 11.16 0.50 -39.28
CA ILE A 528 12.62 0.48 -39.37
C ILE A 528 13.22 0.52 -37.97
N TRP A 529 12.80 1.51 -37.18
CA TRP A 529 13.43 1.79 -35.90
C TRP A 529 12.68 1.18 -34.70
N GLY A 530 11.46 0.67 -34.92
CA GLY A 530 10.63 0.07 -33.87
C GLY A 530 10.30 1.01 -32.71
N ASP A 531 9.55 0.50 -31.75
CA ASP A 531 9.55 1.06 -30.41
C ASP A 531 10.85 0.59 -29.71
N SER A 532 11.90 1.40 -29.54
CA SER A 532 11.86 2.86 -29.31
C SER A 532 13.09 3.64 -29.79
N LYS A 533 13.71 3.26 -30.92
CA LYS A 533 15.05 3.79 -31.25
C LYS A 533 15.11 5.29 -31.51
N PHE A 534 14.04 5.88 -32.06
CA PHE A 534 13.92 7.33 -32.13
C PHE A 534 13.81 7.98 -30.74
N MET A 535 13.18 7.31 -29.77
CA MET A 535 13.02 7.81 -28.40
C MET A 535 14.35 7.91 -27.65
N GLU A 536 15.35 7.12 -28.01
CA GLU A 536 16.70 7.22 -27.44
C GLU A 536 17.30 8.63 -27.66
N ILE A 537 17.25 9.15 -28.90
CA ILE A 537 17.76 10.49 -29.21
C ILE A 537 16.78 11.60 -28.81
N PHE A 538 15.47 11.34 -28.89
CA PHE A 538 14.45 12.29 -28.46
C PHE A 538 14.57 12.58 -26.94
N ASN A 539 14.70 11.55 -26.11
CA ASN A 539 14.87 11.71 -24.67
C ASN A 539 16.15 12.49 -24.35
N TYR A 540 17.27 12.15 -25.00
CA TYR A 540 18.51 12.91 -24.87
C TYR A 540 18.30 14.40 -25.18
N ASP A 541 17.67 14.71 -26.31
CA ASP A 541 17.43 16.08 -26.76
C ASP A 541 16.52 16.85 -25.78
N VAL A 542 15.39 16.27 -25.39
CA VAL A 542 14.47 16.89 -24.42
C VAL A 542 15.18 17.16 -23.10
N TYR A 543 15.90 16.17 -22.53
CA TYR A 543 16.62 16.35 -21.27
C TYR A 543 17.66 17.45 -21.34
N LYS A 544 18.44 17.50 -22.42
CA LYS A 544 19.42 18.59 -22.64
C LYS A 544 18.75 19.96 -22.68
N LYS A 545 17.53 20.05 -23.21
CA LYS A 545 16.84 21.32 -23.45
C LYS A 545 16.13 21.85 -22.22
N ILE A 546 15.61 20.96 -21.37
CA ILE A 546 14.96 21.33 -20.11
C ILE A 546 15.94 21.36 -18.91
N GLY A 547 17.25 21.24 -19.16
CA GLY A 547 18.29 21.38 -18.13
C GLY A 547 18.53 20.13 -17.27
N LEU A 548 18.07 18.96 -17.70
CA LEU A 548 18.36 17.67 -17.04
C LEU A 548 19.65 17.05 -17.58
N ASP A 549 20.76 17.79 -17.48
CA ASP A 549 22.07 17.41 -18.04
C ASP A 549 22.57 16.05 -17.56
N ARG A 550 22.31 15.72 -16.29
CA ARG A 550 22.66 14.41 -15.72
C ARG A 550 21.92 13.28 -16.41
N MET A 551 20.60 13.40 -16.58
CA MET A 551 19.81 12.39 -17.27
C MET A 551 20.20 12.27 -18.74
N ALA A 552 20.54 13.37 -19.41
CA ALA A 552 21.06 13.32 -20.77
C ALA A 552 22.40 12.55 -20.85
N ALA A 553 23.29 12.72 -19.88
CA ALA A 553 24.53 11.94 -19.78
C ALA A 553 24.26 10.46 -19.47
N ASP A 554 23.26 10.16 -18.64
CA ASP A 554 22.83 8.80 -18.34
C ASP A 554 22.32 8.08 -19.60
N VAL A 555 21.58 8.78 -20.49
CA VAL A 555 21.16 8.22 -21.79
C VAL A 555 22.38 7.81 -22.61
N VAL A 556 23.39 8.68 -22.75
CA VAL A 556 24.61 8.35 -23.52
C VAL A 556 25.30 7.12 -22.93
N THR A 557 25.48 7.11 -21.60
CA THR A 557 26.13 6.01 -20.87
C THR A 557 25.37 4.69 -21.06
N GLU A 558 24.04 4.72 -20.96
CA GLU A 558 23.18 3.54 -21.14
C GLU A 558 23.29 3.00 -22.57
N MET A 559 23.24 3.87 -23.58
CA MET A 559 23.30 3.44 -24.98
C MET A 559 24.68 2.92 -25.39
N GLU A 560 25.75 3.44 -24.80
CA GLU A 560 27.11 2.90 -24.99
C GLU A 560 27.26 1.50 -24.38
N ALA A 561 26.67 1.28 -23.19
CA ALA A 561 26.73 0.03 -22.45
C ALA A 561 25.79 -1.07 -22.98
N LYS A 562 24.71 -0.72 -23.70
CA LYS A 562 23.73 -1.68 -24.22
C LYS A 562 24.35 -2.71 -25.16
N ASN A 563 23.95 -3.97 -24.98
CA ASN A 563 24.30 -5.05 -25.91
C ASN A 563 23.45 -4.91 -27.20
N PRO A 564 24.06 -4.65 -28.36
CA PRO A 564 23.34 -4.38 -29.59
C PRO A 564 22.66 -5.63 -30.20
N TYR A 565 22.94 -6.83 -29.68
CA TYR A 565 22.32 -8.09 -30.13
C TYR A 565 21.06 -8.50 -29.34
N ARG A 566 20.82 -7.88 -28.18
CA ARG A 566 19.68 -8.21 -27.30
C ARG A 566 18.63 -7.11 -27.21
N SER A 567 18.79 -6.00 -27.93
CA SER A 567 17.86 -4.86 -27.88
C SER A 567 16.94 -4.82 -29.10
N TYR A 568 15.63 -4.67 -28.88
CA TYR A 568 14.62 -4.49 -29.93
C TYR A 568 14.87 -3.19 -30.74
N PRO A 569 14.69 -3.16 -32.08
CA PRO A 569 14.21 -4.22 -32.96
C PRO A 569 15.35 -5.10 -33.49
N GLY A 570 15.99 -5.88 -32.60
CA GLY A 570 17.05 -6.83 -32.90
C GLY A 570 16.68 -7.95 -33.89
N ILE A 571 15.43 -8.03 -34.36
CA ILE A 571 15.01 -8.97 -35.41
C ILE A 571 15.35 -8.44 -36.81
N ALA A 572 15.14 -7.14 -37.06
CA ALA A 572 15.32 -6.55 -38.39
C ALA A 572 16.74 -6.01 -38.61
N PHE A 573 17.39 -5.54 -37.53
CA PHE A 573 18.73 -4.95 -37.53
C PHE A 573 19.56 -5.43 -36.32
N PRO A 574 19.91 -6.73 -36.23
CA PRO A 574 20.73 -7.25 -35.12
C PRO A 574 22.10 -6.56 -35.10
N GLY A 575 22.61 -6.20 -33.92
CA GLY A 575 23.96 -5.65 -33.77
C GLY A 575 24.13 -4.16 -34.09
N VAL A 576 23.06 -3.48 -34.52
CA VAL A 576 23.08 -2.04 -34.83
C VAL A 576 23.01 -1.20 -33.55
N ARG A 577 23.95 -0.27 -33.37
CA ARG A 577 23.92 0.69 -32.25
C ARG A 577 23.27 2.01 -32.69
N TRP A 578 21.95 2.01 -32.78
CA TRP A 578 21.12 3.12 -33.25
C TRP A 578 21.51 4.48 -32.68
N PHE A 579 21.55 4.63 -31.35
CA PHE A 579 21.93 5.89 -30.73
C PHE A 579 23.37 6.31 -31.08
N THR A 580 24.36 5.48 -30.79
CA THR A 580 25.78 5.88 -30.87
C THR A 580 26.32 5.95 -32.30
N GLU A 581 25.76 5.18 -33.24
CA GLU A 581 26.26 5.09 -34.62
C GLU A 581 25.37 5.77 -35.65
N TRP A 582 24.07 5.95 -35.38
CA TRP A 582 23.18 6.66 -36.30
C TRP A 582 22.75 8.01 -35.74
N PHE A 583 21.94 8.04 -34.68
CA PHE A 583 21.27 9.27 -34.27
C PHE A 583 22.22 10.32 -33.69
N TYR A 584 23.05 9.95 -32.71
CA TYR A 584 23.86 10.91 -31.96
C TYR A 584 24.95 11.61 -32.81
N PRO A 585 25.71 10.91 -33.68
CA PRO A 585 26.67 11.57 -34.57
C PRO A 585 26.00 12.54 -35.54
N ILE A 586 24.89 12.12 -36.18
CA ILE A 586 24.19 12.95 -37.17
C ILE A 586 23.55 14.16 -36.48
N TYR A 587 22.92 13.97 -35.32
CA TYR A 587 22.36 15.05 -34.49
C TYR A 587 23.43 16.10 -34.17
N ASN A 588 24.61 15.69 -33.71
CA ASN A 588 25.67 16.62 -33.32
C ASN A 588 26.29 17.37 -34.50
N GLN A 589 26.30 16.77 -35.69
CA GLN A 589 26.94 17.34 -36.87
C GLN A 589 25.98 18.17 -37.74
N HIS A 590 24.67 17.90 -37.68
CA HIS A 590 23.71 18.39 -38.68
C HIS A 590 22.51 19.11 -38.08
N GLY A 591 22.73 20.04 -37.14
CA GLY A 591 21.69 20.97 -36.69
C GLY A 591 20.84 20.49 -35.52
N LYS A 592 21.22 19.40 -34.84
CA LYS A 592 20.65 18.97 -33.55
C LYS A 592 19.13 18.80 -33.59
N GLU A 593 18.38 19.49 -32.73
CA GLU A 593 16.92 19.39 -32.67
C GLU A 593 16.24 19.75 -34.00
N GLN A 594 16.82 20.68 -34.77
CA GLN A 594 16.27 21.10 -36.06
C GLN A 594 16.32 19.95 -37.07
N LEU A 595 17.34 19.07 -36.98
CA LEU A 595 17.42 17.86 -37.80
C LEU A 595 16.23 16.94 -37.54
N LEU A 596 15.95 16.69 -36.26
CA LEU A 596 14.96 15.73 -35.83
C LEU A 596 13.56 16.16 -36.31
N ASN A 597 13.21 17.43 -36.15
CA ASN A 597 11.95 17.93 -36.70
C ASN A 597 11.96 17.97 -38.24
N LYS A 598 13.06 18.43 -38.86
CA LYS A 598 13.16 18.52 -40.32
C LYS A 598 12.97 17.16 -41.00
N TYR A 599 13.37 16.06 -40.36
CA TYR A 599 13.07 14.72 -40.85
C TYR A 599 11.57 14.49 -41.05
N PHE A 600 10.76 14.79 -40.03
CA PHE A 600 9.30 14.69 -40.12
C PHE A 600 8.71 15.66 -41.15
N GLN A 601 9.25 16.89 -41.26
CA GLN A 601 8.83 17.83 -42.30
C GLN A 601 9.12 17.32 -43.72
N VAL A 602 10.28 16.68 -43.94
CA VAL A 602 10.65 16.08 -45.23
C VAL A 602 9.76 14.88 -45.53
N LEU A 603 9.48 14.03 -44.54
CA LEU A 603 8.51 12.94 -44.67
C LEU A 603 7.12 13.46 -45.05
N ARG A 604 6.63 14.46 -44.33
CA ARG A 604 5.36 15.13 -44.63
C ARG A 604 5.33 15.56 -46.08
N ALA A 605 6.32 16.32 -46.52
CA ALA A 605 6.32 16.94 -47.84
C ALA A 605 6.45 15.95 -49.00
N ASN A 606 7.12 14.81 -48.80
CA ASN A 606 7.55 13.96 -49.90
C ASN A 606 7.07 12.50 -49.83
N PHE A 607 6.67 11.99 -48.66
CA PHE A 607 6.23 10.61 -48.52
C PHE A 607 4.74 10.46 -48.93
N PRO A 608 4.33 9.35 -49.57
CA PRO A 608 2.96 9.18 -50.05
C PRO A 608 1.94 9.15 -48.91
N ARG A 609 0.70 9.58 -49.19
CA ARG A 609 -0.39 9.68 -48.22
C ARG A 609 -1.66 9.01 -48.74
N ASN A 610 -2.48 8.53 -47.82
CA ASN A 610 -3.86 8.12 -48.06
C ASN A 610 -4.79 9.00 -47.21
N GLY A 611 -5.43 9.99 -47.83
CA GLY A 611 -6.18 11.01 -47.11
C GLY A 611 -5.29 11.75 -46.09
N ASN A 612 -5.70 11.74 -44.81
CA ASN A 612 -4.98 12.38 -43.71
C ASN A 612 -4.01 11.44 -42.98
N ARG A 613 -3.63 10.31 -43.58
CA ARG A 613 -2.65 9.38 -43.02
C ARG A 613 -1.44 9.24 -43.95
N ILE A 614 -0.23 9.37 -43.39
CA ILE A 614 1.01 8.92 -44.02
C ILE A 614 1.05 7.41 -43.83
N GLU A 615 0.60 6.72 -44.87
CA GLU A 615 0.63 5.28 -44.98
C GLU A 615 1.09 4.92 -46.37
N ARG A 616 1.70 3.75 -46.48
CA ARG A 616 1.93 3.12 -47.77
C ARG A 616 1.21 1.78 -47.84
N SER A 617 0.99 1.37 -49.09
CA SER A 617 0.75 -0.02 -49.48
C SER A 617 1.92 -0.98 -49.15
N LYS A 618 3.09 -0.47 -48.70
CA LYS A 618 4.26 -1.24 -48.25
C LYS A 618 5.08 -0.51 -47.17
N PRO A 619 5.76 -1.21 -46.24
CA PRO A 619 6.67 -0.61 -45.25
C PRO A 619 7.81 0.22 -45.90
N MET A 620 8.30 1.24 -45.19
CA MET A 620 9.55 1.94 -45.55
C MET A 620 10.72 0.96 -45.54
N ASN A 621 11.67 1.11 -46.47
CA ASN A 621 12.91 0.34 -46.46
C ASN A 621 14.10 1.19 -46.00
N LEU A 622 15.22 0.54 -45.67
CA LEU A 622 16.43 1.21 -45.15
C LEU A 622 16.97 2.29 -46.11
N GLY A 623 16.96 2.04 -47.43
CA GLY A 623 17.41 3.03 -48.41
C GLY A 623 16.53 4.29 -48.45
N GLU A 624 15.21 4.13 -48.32
CA GLU A 624 14.28 5.25 -48.18
C GLU A 624 14.52 6.01 -46.87
N PHE A 625 14.70 5.30 -45.75
CA PHE A 625 15.04 5.91 -44.46
C PHE A 625 16.27 6.80 -44.57
N VAL A 626 17.38 6.27 -45.10
CA VAL A 626 18.64 7.01 -45.24
C VAL A 626 18.50 8.19 -46.21
N HIS A 627 17.73 8.03 -47.29
CA HIS A 627 17.48 9.12 -48.25
C HIS A 627 16.69 10.29 -47.63
N PHE A 628 15.63 10.00 -46.88
CA PHE A 628 14.85 11.04 -46.20
C PHE A 628 15.63 11.70 -45.06
N TYR A 629 16.42 10.94 -44.30
CA TYR A 629 17.32 11.49 -43.29
C TYR A 629 18.42 12.36 -43.92
N SER A 630 18.92 11.99 -45.10
CA SER A 630 19.88 12.80 -45.87
C SER A 630 19.26 14.16 -46.25
N GLY A 631 18.01 14.16 -46.72
CA GLY A 631 17.26 15.40 -46.99
C GLY A 631 17.05 16.27 -45.75
N ALA A 632 16.86 15.65 -44.59
CA ALA A 632 16.79 16.37 -43.32
C ALA A 632 18.16 17.00 -42.99
N ALA A 633 19.23 16.21 -43.03
CA ALA A 633 20.59 16.66 -42.72
C ALA A 633 21.16 17.67 -43.74
N GLY A 634 20.64 17.67 -44.96
CA GLY A 634 21.18 18.47 -46.07
C GLY A 634 22.54 17.97 -46.55
N VAL A 635 22.86 16.69 -46.30
CA VAL A 635 24.05 15.99 -46.80
C VAL A 635 23.73 14.53 -47.12
N ASP A 636 24.50 13.89 -47.99
CA ASP A 636 24.38 12.45 -48.28
C ASP A 636 24.89 11.61 -47.09
N LEU A 637 24.00 10.87 -46.43
CA LEU A 637 24.32 10.06 -45.24
C LEU A 637 24.65 8.59 -45.56
N SER A 638 24.82 8.21 -46.82
CA SER A 638 25.17 6.82 -47.19
C SER A 638 26.46 6.33 -46.53
N ALA A 639 27.44 7.22 -46.34
CA ALA A 639 28.67 6.89 -45.61
C ALA A 639 28.42 6.57 -44.14
N GLN A 640 27.57 7.36 -43.46
CA GLN A 640 27.17 7.07 -42.08
C GLN A 640 26.34 5.78 -41.99
N ALA A 641 25.52 5.50 -43.01
CA ALA A 641 24.72 4.28 -43.06
C ALA A 641 25.59 3.02 -43.16
N ARG A 642 26.72 3.10 -43.88
CA ARG A 642 27.73 2.03 -43.91
C ARG A 642 28.40 1.78 -42.56
N ILE A 643 28.42 2.77 -41.67
CA ILE A 643 28.93 2.61 -40.31
C ILE A 643 27.86 1.95 -39.46
N ALA A 644 26.67 2.54 -39.40
CA ALA A 644 25.61 2.12 -38.48
C ALA A 644 24.97 0.78 -38.84
N PHE A 645 24.86 0.43 -40.12
CA PHE A 645 24.08 -0.72 -40.58
C PHE A 645 24.94 -1.81 -41.26
N ASN A 646 26.23 -1.91 -40.92
CA ASN A 646 27.16 -2.84 -41.55
C ASN A 646 26.94 -4.32 -41.14
N PRO A 647 26.82 -5.28 -42.08
CA PRO A 647 26.69 -6.70 -41.75
C PRO A 647 27.94 -7.33 -41.10
N ALA A 648 29.14 -6.79 -41.34
CA ALA A 648 30.40 -7.37 -40.87
C ALA A 648 30.58 -7.32 -39.34
N LEU A 649 29.72 -6.56 -38.64
CA LEU A 649 29.70 -6.53 -37.20
C LEU A 649 28.91 -7.71 -36.60
N GLY A 650 27.96 -8.31 -37.33
CA GLY A 650 27.00 -9.29 -36.79
C GLY A 650 27.22 -10.78 -37.09
N ALA A 651 28.33 -11.18 -37.74
CA ALA A 651 28.54 -12.57 -38.16
C ALA A 651 29.05 -13.51 -37.04
N ASP A 652 29.73 -12.97 -36.02
CA ASP A 652 30.43 -13.78 -35.00
C ASP A 652 29.67 -13.93 -33.66
N HIS A 653 28.50 -13.29 -33.51
CA HIS A 653 27.75 -13.21 -32.24
C HIS A 653 26.26 -13.53 -32.37
N TRP A 654 25.90 -14.49 -33.23
CA TRP A 654 24.55 -15.06 -33.20
C TRP A 654 24.41 -15.94 -31.94
N PRO A 655 23.46 -15.70 -31.03
CA PRO A 655 23.23 -16.61 -29.90
C PRO A 655 22.87 -17.99 -30.46
N ASP A 656 23.51 -19.03 -29.92
CA ASP A 656 23.30 -20.42 -30.32
C ASP A 656 21.81 -20.77 -30.45
N LYS A 657 21.50 -21.64 -31.40
CA LYS A 657 20.14 -21.99 -31.87
C LYS A 657 19.21 -22.62 -30.81
N ASP A 658 19.64 -22.75 -29.56
CA ASP A 658 19.03 -23.65 -28.59
C ASP A 658 18.35 -22.97 -27.37
N GLU A 659 18.20 -21.64 -27.33
CA GLU A 659 17.59 -20.95 -26.15
C GLU A 659 16.42 -20.00 -26.45
N GLY A 660 15.37 -20.43 -27.16
CA GLY A 660 14.17 -19.58 -27.34
C GLY A 660 12.87 -20.32 -27.63
N ASP A 661 11.89 -20.19 -26.72
CA ASP A 661 10.50 -20.64 -26.87
C ASP A 661 9.89 -20.13 -28.20
N PRO A 662 9.42 -21.01 -29.09
CA PRO A 662 8.83 -20.64 -30.39
C PRO A 662 7.54 -19.83 -30.30
N LYS A 663 6.98 -19.61 -29.10
CA LYS A 663 5.75 -18.83 -28.89
C LYS A 663 5.88 -17.31 -29.13
N TYR A 664 7.10 -16.76 -29.07
CA TYR A 664 7.34 -15.30 -29.19
C TYR A 664 8.02 -14.86 -30.50
N TRP A 665 8.27 -15.77 -31.44
CA TRP A 665 9.12 -15.46 -32.59
C TRP A 665 8.50 -15.86 -33.94
N PRO A 666 7.98 -14.90 -34.75
CA PRO A 666 7.48 -15.21 -36.08
C PRO A 666 8.63 -15.62 -37.05
N PRO A 667 8.34 -16.36 -38.13
CA PRO A 667 9.35 -16.87 -39.05
C PRO A 667 10.18 -15.75 -39.70
N TYR A 668 11.50 -15.88 -39.56
CA TYR A 668 12.54 -14.88 -39.87
C TYR A 668 12.56 -14.46 -41.37
N LYS A 669 12.44 -13.15 -41.65
CA LYS A 669 12.94 -12.53 -42.89
C LYS A 669 14.43 -12.20 -42.69
N ALA A 670 15.24 -12.31 -43.74
CA ALA A 670 16.67 -11.96 -43.67
C ALA A 670 16.87 -10.51 -43.19
N PRO A 671 17.87 -10.24 -42.32
CA PRO A 671 18.13 -8.90 -41.76
C PRO A 671 18.49 -7.89 -42.86
N GLN A 672 18.01 -6.65 -42.72
CA GLN A 672 18.20 -5.58 -43.70
C GLN A 672 19.49 -4.81 -43.42
N TYR A 673 20.66 -5.38 -43.71
CA TYR A 673 21.94 -4.66 -43.55
C TYR A 673 22.28 -3.77 -44.75
N TRP A 674 23.08 -2.73 -44.51
CA TRP A 674 23.67 -1.87 -45.53
C TRP A 674 24.79 -2.59 -46.28
N THR A 675 24.36 -3.45 -47.20
CA THR A 675 25.15 -4.16 -48.21
C THR A 675 24.97 -3.48 -49.59
N GLU A 676 25.33 -4.17 -50.68
CA GLU A 676 24.89 -3.81 -52.03
C GLU A 676 23.36 -3.64 -52.12
N TYR A 677 22.59 -4.37 -51.30
CA TYR A 677 21.13 -4.27 -51.28
C TYR A 677 20.64 -2.94 -50.70
N GLY A 678 21.22 -2.48 -49.59
CA GLY A 678 20.89 -1.18 -48.98
C GLY A 678 21.28 -0.02 -49.89
N GLU A 679 22.44 -0.11 -50.53
CA GLU A 679 22.89 0.88 -51.52
C GLU A 679 21.98 0.94 -52.75
N ALA A 680 21.54 -0.22 -53.26
CA ALA A 680 20.58 -0.28 -54.36
C ALA A 680 19.22 0.32 -53.98
N GLN A 681 18.74 0.05 -52.76
CA GLN A 681 17.52 0.67 -52.23
C GLN A 681 17.67 2.19 -52.09
N PHE A 682 18.81 2.69 -51.62
CA PHE A 682 19.08 4.11 -51.51
C PHE A 682 19.08 4.81 -52.87
N GLN A 683 19.75 4.20 -53.86
CA GLN A 683 19.74 4.70 -55.22
C GLN A 683 18.36 4.64 -55.89
N GLN A 684 17.53 3.66 -55.53
CA GLN A 684 16.13 3.61 -55.95
C GLN A 684 15.30 4.70 -55.26
N ALA A 685 15.50 4.93 -53.96
CA ALA A 685 14.81 5.98 -53.21
C ALA A 685 15.07 7.37 -53.81
N LYS A 686 16.32 7.66 -54.23
CA LYS A 686 16.66 8.91 -54.93
C LYS A 686 15.90 9.11 -56.24
N ARG A 687 15.55 8.02 -56.94
CA ARG A 687 14.75 8.06 -58.17
C ARG A 687 13.26 8.19 -57.88
N ASP A 688 12.77 7.50 -56.85
CA ASP A 688 11.37 7.49 -56.45
C ASP A 688 10.95 8.81 -55.78
N PHE A 689 11.89 9.49 -55.11
CA PHE A 689 11.66 10.71 -54.33
C PHE A 689 12.60 11.86 -54.70
N PRO A 690 12.64 12.30 -55.97
CA PRO A 690 13.60 13.30 -56.46
C PRO A 690 13.44 14.69 -55.84
N ASN A 691 12.35 14.94 -55.12
CA ASN A 691 12.08 16.20 -54.43
C ASN A 691 12.76 16.28 -53.04
N VAL A 692 13.27 15.17 -52.52
CA VAL A 692 14.10 15.15 -51.31
C VAL A 692 15.54 15.51 -51.71
N ARG A 693 15.95 16.75 -51.40
CA ARG A 693 17.24 17.32 -51.83
C ARG A 693 18.19 17.50 -50.65
N TYR A 694 19.48 17.27 -50.91
CA TYR A 694 20.60 17.46 -50.00
C TYR A 694 21.90 17.63 -50.78
#